data_AF-A0A2K3CQY0-F1
#
_entry.id   AF-A0A2K3CQY0-F1
#
_cell.length_a   1.000
_cell.length_b   1.000
_cell.length_c   1.000
_cell.angle_alpha   90.00
_cell.angle_beta   90.00
_cell.angle_gamma   90.00
#
_symmetry.space_group_name_H-M   'P 1'
#
loop_
_entity.id
_entity.type
_entity.pdbx_description
1 polymer ?
#
loop_
_entity_poly.entity_id
_entity_poly.type
_entity_poly.pdbx_seq_one_letter_code
_entity_poly.pdbx_strand_id
1 'polypeptide(L)'
;MLASLVVLTLLAAATPFVIEAQVKHNYGNLLDMSFRFYEAQMSGNVPSWSRASQAVGGWRNKSHALDGTGPGGVNLDLSGGWYDAGDHLKLHLPLGVSVSLLSYGALTFEAAYRAAGQWDIAVRNLDWAASYIAKCHTQASDTPAYNKFVAQIGDVATDHNTWWGRPEQQPEGGAQGSAGYRPVWLITTANGKGADIVAEAVASLASVSLLLKRPGAYSNTTKAASFLARAKQLFEFAKTLNSGVWAPPEGQNAYTSSSWNDDMAWAAAWLCRADVDAGASAATSSACSVAVSYWKPFIGNANVYGDVNWDRMAGMAAVLLRDVGAGTATDVATYNTAISNIMKRWLIPSTQTCVGGAALPCYTPGGLVWRDAWGSNRHTANAALVALAAARGDAGAGLEVAYSTRVNRNCWARSQVDYMLGSNPQSQSYVVGYKPTTSHKAPEKPHHRSSSCATNYASPCTWAALDNTDPNPSVLQGALVGGPDRYDAYTDNRRDYVKNEVALDFNAGYTGALAALSGLDAAITKAGCTWSSYCSMACTVPDAGPTPSPSPPSPAPPSPAPPSPVPPSPVPPSPSPKPSPSPSPSPKPSPSPSPSPSPSPSPKPSPSPSPSPSPKPSPSPSPSPSPSPSPTTSTCSSSDWACAACANTWVLDQNACRTCVSTLRAKGLDAGKCINSCSGIATAALQTVCMGTCVPNSAAKGVDWACNQYCGTTLLVGTDPARSQQCGTCILGVSNPWDCSNCITVTSGLSDAAAARTSCMTCLTATTIGGYACGECNKLATASARSACQACVAGGKGVWECTQPNAGRRLLRA
;
A
#
# COMPACT_ATOMS: atom_id res chain seq x y z
N MET A 1 -4.92 77.31 -17.93
CA MET A 1 -4.51 77.18 -16.52
C MET A 1 -5.15 75.91 -15.96
N LEU A 2 -4.30 74.99 -15.49
CA LEU A 2 -4.52 73.87 -14.55
C LEU A 2 -5.72 72.91 -14.73
N ALA A 3 -5.41 71.65 -15.06
CA ALA A 3 -6.25 70.50 -14.76
C ALA A 3 -5.38 69.31 -14.32
N SER A 4 -5.88 68.57 -13.34
CA SER A 4 -5.18 67.73 -12.36
C SER A 4 -4.50 66.47 -12.93
N LEU A 5 -3.32 66.15 -12.36
CA LEU A 5 -2.60 64.89 -12.53
C LEU A 5 -3.12 63.85 -11.53
N VAL A 6 -3.54 62.68 -12.01
CA VAL A 6 -3.69 61.45 -11.20
C VAL A 6 -2.51 60.55 -11.52
N VAL A 7 -1.63 60.33 -10.53
CA VAL A 7 -0.51 59.38 -10.61
C VAL A 7 -0.98 58.05 -10.04
N LEU A 8 -0.96 57.01 -10.88
CA LEU A 8 -1.26 55.63 -10.52
C LEU A 8 0.03 54.97 -9.99
N THR A 9 0.15 54.77 -8.69
CA THR A 9 1.25 53.99 -8.08
C THR A 9 0.91 52.50 -8.09
N LEU A 10 1.63 51.71 -8.89
CA LEU A 10 1.72 50.25 -8.73
C LEU A 10 2.50 49.93 -7.44
N LEU A 11 1.83 49.37 -6.43
CA LEU A 11 2.52 48.62 -5.37
C LEU A 11 2.65 47.16 -5.81
N ALA A 12 3.87 46.76 -6.16
CA ALA A 12 4.25 45.36 -6.16
C ALA A 12 4.27 44.87 -4.71
N ALA A 13 3.34 43.98 -4.36
CA ALA A 13 3.36 43.27 -3.08
C ALA A 13 4.49 42.22 -3.12
N ALA A 14 5.71 42.64 -2.80
CA ALA A 14 6.74 41.72 -2.34
C ALA A 14 6.36 41.29 -0.92
N THR A 15 5.85 40.07 -0.75
CA THR A 15 5.70 39.48 0.58
C THR A 15 7.10 39.27 1.17
N PRO A 16 7.35 39.66 2.42
CA PRO A 16 8.62 39.37 3.07
C PRO A 16 8.63 37.88 3.42
N PHE A 17 9.31 37.06 2.62
CA PHE A 17 9.81 35.80 3.12
C PHE A 17 10.78 36.14 4.25
N VAL A 18 10.39 35.86 5.49
CA VAL A 18 11.33 35.80 6.60
C VAL A 18 12.36 34.74 6.21
N ILE A 19 13.60 35.18 5.98
CA ILE A 19 14.74 34.29 5.76
C ILE A 19 15.04 33.68 7.13
N GLU A 20 14.28 32.66 7.54
CA GLU A 20 14.87 31.65 8.42
C GLU A 20 16.04 31.06 7.65
N ALA A 21 17.21 31.01 8.28
CA ALA A 21 18.37 30.35 7.71
C ALA A 21 17.95 28.92 7.31
N GLN A 22 17.86 28.65 6.00
CA GLN A 22 17.50 27.34 5.48
C GLN A 22 18.37 26.27 6.16
N VAL A 23 17.73 25.33 6.84
CA VAL A 23 18.47 24.29 7.56
C VAL A 23 19.25 23.47 6.55
N LYS A 24 20.57 23.40 6.72
CA LYS A 24 21.41 22.57 5.86
C LYS A 24 21.26 21.10 6.25
N HIS A 25 20.63 20.32 5.38
CA HIS A 25 20.52 18.88 5.55
C HIS A 25 21.81 18.16 5.12
N ASN A 26 22.17 17.08 5.82
CA ASN A 26 23.27 16.20 5.43
C ASN A 26 22.70 14.93 4.77
N TYR A 27 22.57 14.96 3.44
CA TYR A 27 22.00 13.85 2.68
C TYR A 27 22.81 12.56 2.78
N GLY A 28 24.14 12.64 2.96
CA GLY A 28 24.99 11.47 3.17
C GLY A 28 24.69 10.73 4.47
N ASN A 29 24.43 11.47 5.56
CA ASN A 29 23.97 10.87 6.83
C ASN A 29 22.54 10.31 6.71
N LEU A 30 21.65 10.99 5.98
CA LEU A 30 20.30 10.48 5.72
C LEU A 30 20.31 9.19 4.88
N LEU A 31 21.31 9.02 4.01
CA LEU A 31 21.53 7.78 3.28
C LEU A 31 21.88 6.63 4.23
N ASP A 32 22.75 6.86 5.22
CA ASP A 32 23.02 5.90 6.31
C ASP A 32 21.75 5.51 7.05
N MET A 33 20.94 6.52 7.41
CA MET A 33 19.66 6.31 8.09
C MET A 33 18.70 5.48 7.24
N SER A 34 18.56 5.73 5.94
CA SER A 34 17.64 4.96 5.10
C SER A 34 18.00 3.48 5.06
N PHE A 35 19.28 3.09 5.05
CA PHE A 35 19.66 1.68 5.15
C PHE A 35 19.43 1.06 6.53
N ARG A 36 19.32 1.84 7.60
CA ARG A 36 18.92 1.32 8.92
C ARG A 36 17.46 0.88 8.91
N PHE A 37 16.60 1.55 8.15
CA PHE A 37 15.23 1.10 7.92
C PHE A 37 15.21 -0.27 7.22
N TYR A 38 15.93 -0.45 6.11
CA TYR A 38 15.99 -1.76 5.44
C TYR A 38 16.58 -2.88 6.32
N GLU A 39 17.58 -2.57 7.14
CA GLU A 39 18.11 -3.50 8.14
C GLU A 39 17.08 -3.87 9.21
N ALA A 40 16.18 -2.94 9.55
CA ALA A 40 15.04 -3.16 10.44
C ALA A 40 13.88 -3.93 9.79
N GLN A 41 13.88 -4.15 8.48
CA GLN A 41 12.90 -4.98 7.78
C GLN A 41 13.36 -6.44 7.61
N MET A 42 14.59 -6.81 7.96
CA MET A 42 15.13 -8.16 7.68
C MET A 42 14.35 -9.29 8.36
N SER A 43 13.93 -10.30 7.61
CA SER A 43 13.29 -11.53 8.11
C SER A 43 14.29 -12.69 8.16
N GLY A 44 13.97 -13.81 8.79
CA GLY A 44 14.84 -14.99 8.86
C GLY A 44 15.95 -14.80 9.87
N ASN A 45 17.09 -15.45 9.65
CA ASN A 45 18.26 -15.31 10.53
C ASN A 45 18.98 -13.98 10.28
N VAL A 46 18.48 -12.90 10.88
CA VAL A 46 19.01 -11.53 10.72
C VAL A 46 20.54 -11.52 10.90
N PRO A 47 21.30 -10.98 9.93
CA PRO A 47 22.76 -11.02 9.99
C PRO A 47 23.32 -10.23 11.16
N SER A 48 24.44 -10.69 11.72
CA SER A 48 25.14 -10.00 12.80
C SER A 48 25.70 -8.63 12.41
N TRP A 49 25.81 -8.32 11.11
CA TRP A 49 26.19 -6.98 10.62
C TRP A 49 25.01 -6.00 10.57
N SER A 50 23.77 -6.46 10.73
CA SER A 50 22.59 -5.60 10.79
C SER A 50 22.66 -4.72 12.03
N ARG A 51 22.60 -3.40 11.84
CA ARG A 51 22.65 -2.42 12.92
C ARG A 51 21.37 -2.44 13.75
N ALA A 52 20.25 -2.92 13.21
CA ALA A 52 19.03 -3.16 13.97
C ALA A 52 19.21 -4.32 14.97
N SER A 53 19.99 -5.35 14.60
CA SER A 53 20.36 -6.45 15.50
C SER A 53 21.45 -6.06 16.50
N GLN A 54 22.38 -5.19 16.11
CA GLN A 54 23.45 -4.68 16.99
C GLN A 54 22.99 -3.57 17.96
N ALA A 55 21.86 -2.91 17.70
CA ALA A 55 21.36 -1.82 18.54
C ALA A 55 21.19 -2.27 20.00
N VAL A 56 21.24 -1.34 20.96
CA VAL A 56 21.05 -1.68 22.38
C VAL A 56 19.70 -2.38 22.56
N GLY A 57 19.75 -3.61 23.08
CA GLY A 57 18.58 -4.50 23.21
C GLY A 57 18.29 -5.37 21.97
N GLY A 58 19.04 -5.23 20.88
CA GLY A 58 18.98 -6.04 19.67
C GLY A 58 17.56 -6.29 19.19
N TRP A 59 16.78 -5.23 19.02
CA TRP A 59 15.31 -5.33 18.89
C TRP A 59 14.83 -5.98 17.59
N ARG A 60 15.76 -6.31 16.66
CA ARG A 60 15.55 -7.26 15.56
C ARG A 60 16.49 -8.46 15.71
N ASN A 61 15.94 -9.66 15.60
CA ASN A 61 16.67 -10.93 15.66
C ASN A 61 16.04 -11.97 14.74
N LYS A 62 16.50 -13.22 14.85
CA LYS A 62 15.96 -14.36 14.11
C LYS A 62 14.43 -14.48 14.27
N SER A 63 13.71 -14.45 13.15
CA SER A 63 12.25 -14.58 13.08
C SER A 63 11.81 -15.33 11.83
N HIS A 64 10.63 -15.95 11.85
CA HIS A 64 10.04 -16.61 10.68
C HIS A 64 11.00 -17.61 9.99
N ALA A 65 11.69 -18.41 10.82
CA ALA A 65 12.68 -19.39 10.39
C ALA A 65 12.07 -20.62 9.68
N LEU A 66 10.77 -20.84 9.82
CA LEU A 66 10.02 -21.92 9.16
C LEU A 66 9.31 -21.47 7.87
N ASP A 67 9.54 -20.23 7.40
CA ASP A 67 9.05 -19.78 6.09
C ASP A 67 9.42 -20.80 5.00
N GLY A 68 8.41 -21.36 4.34
CA GLY A 68 8.55 -22.38 3.29
C GLY A 68 8.64 -23.83 3.75
N THR A 69 8.91 -24.11 5.03
CA THR A 69 8.97 -25.48 5.59
C THR A 69 7.83 -25.81 6.56
N GLY A 70 7.16 -24.80 7.12
CA GLY A 70 5.97 -24.96 7.95
C GLY A 70 4.69 -25.30 7.15
N PRO A 71 3.54 -25.46 7.84
CA PRO A 71 2.25 -25.69 7.20
C PRO A 71 1.91 -24.60 6.17
N GLY A 72 1.40 -25.01 5.01
CA GLY A 72 1.18 -24.11 3.86
C GLY A 72 2.46 -23.76 3.09
N GLY A 73 3.62 -24.30 3.49
CA GLY A 73 4.89 -24.16 2.79
C GLY A 73 5.06 -25.10 1.60
N VAL A 74 6.23 -25.00 0.95
CA VAL A 74 6.60 -25.73 -0.26
C VAL A 74 7.77 -26.71 -0.03
N ASN A 75 8.05 -27.02 1.25
CA ASN A 75 9.14 -27.87 1.72
C ASN A 75 10.54 -27.36 1.31
N LEU A 76 10.74 -26.04 1.34
CA LEU A 76 12.03 -25.38 1.06
C LEU A 76 12.31 -24.32 2.12
N ASP A 77 13.59 -24.11 2.47
CA ASP A 77 13.98 -22.96 3.29
C ASP A 77 13.80 -21.66 2.50
N LEU A 78 12.75 -20.92 2.86
CA LEU A 78 12.46 -19.59 2.35
C LEU A 78 12.58 -18.54 3.45
N SER A 79 13.36 -18.81 4.50
CA SER A 79 13.74 -17.80 5.49
C SER A 79 14.71 -16.77 4.89
N GLY A 80 14.60 -15.53 5.35
CA GLY A 80 15.34 -14.37 4.82
C GLY A 80 14.44 -13.32 4.17
N GLY A 81 15.08 -12.35 3.52
CA GLY A 81 14.41 -11.26 2.81
C GLY A 81 14.05 -10.09 3.73
N TRP A 82 13.12 -9.26 3.27
CA TRP A 82 12.56 -8.15 4.03
C TRP A 82 11.05 -8.33 4.20
N TYR A 83 10.53 -7.89 5.36
CA TYR A 83 9.11 -7.62 5.53
C TYR A 83 8.73 -6.35 4.76
N ASP A 84 7.48 -6.33 4.28
CA ASP A 84 7.00 -5.28 3.39
C ASP A 84 6.89 -3.90 4.06
N ALA A 85 6.18 -3.83 5.18
CA ALA A 85 5.83 -2.56 5.80
C ALA A 85 5.92 -2.62 7.32
N GLY A 86 4.85 -2.21 8.02
CA GLY A 86 4.67 -2.39 9.45
C GLY A 86 4.33 -3.82 9.88
N ASP A 87 4.20 -4.72 8.93
CA ASP A 87 3.73 -6.10 9.05
C ASP A 87 4.86 -7.12 8.89
N HIS A 88 4.51 -8.41 8.83
CA HIS A 88 5.51 -9.46 8.61
C HIS A 88 5.24 -10.27 7.32
N LEU A 89 4.46 -9.72 6.39
CA LEU A 89 4.30 -10.29 5.05
C LEU A 89 5.58 -10.11 4.23
N LYS A 90 5.82 -11.04 3.31
CA LYS A 90 6.87 -10.90 2.28
C LYS A 90 6.22 -10.92 0.91
N LEU A 91 6.07 -9.74 0.34
CA LEU A 91 5.33 -9.48 -0.90
C LEU A 91 6.34 -9.18 -2.01
N HIS A 92 6.42 -10.04 -3.03
CA HIS A 92 7.56 -10.00 -3.96
C HIS A 92 7.47 -8.88 -5.00
N LEU A 93 6.27 -8.32 -5.25
CA LEU A 93 6.10 -7.14 -6.10
C LEU A 93 6.80 -5.90 -5.49
N PRO A 94 6.36 -5.35 -4.34
CA PRO A 94 7.01 -4.19 -3.73
C PRO A 94 8.44 -4.47 -3.25
N LEU A 95 8.76 -5.71 -2.84
CA LEU A 95 10.13 -6.10 -2.52
C LEU A 95 11.04 -5.96 -3.74
N GLY A 96 10.65 -6.51 -4.88
CA GLY A 96 11.46 -6.49 -6.09
C GLY A 96 11.64 -5.08 -6.65
N VAL A 97 10.56 -4.27 -6.66
CA VAL A 97 10.66 -2.84 -7.02
C VAL A 97 11.62 -2.10 -6.10
N SER A 98 11.56 -2.35 -4.80
CA SER A 98 12.43 -1.68 -3.83
C SER A 98 13.90 -2.03 -4.06
N VAL A 99 14.21 -3.32 -4.23
CA VAL A 99 15.58 -3.78 -4.49
C VAL A 99 16.11 -3.22 -5.81
N SER A 100 15.29 -3.23 -6.88
CA SER A 100 15.70 -2.76 -8.20
C SER A 100 15.86 -1.23 -8.25
N LEU A 101 14.99 -0.46 -7.59
CA LEU A 101 15.14 1.01 -7.47
C LEU A 101 16.32 1.43 -6.60
N LEU A 102 16.56 0.76 -5.47
CA LEU A 102 17.74 1.00 -4.65
C LEU A 102 19.02 0.71 -5.44
N SER A 103 19.02 -0.37 -6.23
CA SER A 103 20.13 -0.73 -7.10
C SER A 103 20.33 0.29 -8.22
N TYR A 104 19.23 0.83 -8.79
CA TYR A 104 19.31 1.97 -9.72
C TYR A 104 20.00 3.16 -9.06
N GLY A 105 19.54 3.60 -7.88
CA GLY A 105 20.13 4.72 -7.15
C GLY A 105 21.62 4.50 -6.85
N ALA A 106 21.99 3.32 -6.36
CA ALA A 106 23.38 2.96 -6.05
C ALA A 106 24.28 2.97 -7.28
N LEU A 107 23.88 2.33 -8.38
CA LEU A 107 24.69 2.27 -9.60
C LEU A 107 24.74 3.61 -10.36
N THR A 108 23.65 4.38 -10.35
CA THR A 108 23.56 5.66 -11.06
C THR A 108 24.30 6.78 -10.32
N PHE A 109 24.31 6.75 -8.98
CA PHE A 109 24.97 7.74 -8.12
C PHE A 109 26.13 7.14 -7.33
N GLU A 110 26.84 6.16 -7.91
CA GLU A 110 27.90 5.37 -7.25
C GLU A 110 28.96 6.26 -6.56
N ALA A 111 29.39 7.34 -7.23
CA ALA A 111 30.35 8.29 -6.68
C ALA A 111 29.87 8.92 -5.36
N ALA A 112 28.58 9.25 -5.26
CA ALA A 112 27.99 9.83 -4.05
C ALA A 112 27.91 8.79 -2.92
N TYR A 113 27.51 7.55 -3.22
CA TYR A 113 27.52 6.45 -2.25
C TYR A 113 28.91 6.19 -1.70
N ARG A 114 29.93 6.18 -2.57
CA ARG A 114 31.33 5.98 -2.17
C ARG A 114 31.83 7.15 -1.32
N ALA A 115 31.58 8.38 -1.73
CA ALA A 115 31.98 9.58 -0.99
C ALA A 115 31.32 9.66 0.40
N ALA A 116 30.08 9.18 0.54
CA ALA A 116 29.37 9.10 1.82
C ALA A 116 29.74 7.87 2.68
N GLY A 117 30.62 6.98 2.18
CA GLY A 117 30.96 5.72 2.88
C GLY A 117 29.80 4.71 2.93
N GLN A 118 28.78 4.88 2.08
CA GLN A 118 27.55 4.07 2.07
C GLN A 118 27.53 2.98 1.02
N TRP A 119 28.55 2.89 0.16
CA TRP A 119 28.61 1.88 -0.91
C TRP A 119 28.49 0.45 -0.38
N ASP A 120 29.36 0.05 0.55
CA ASP A 120 29.39 -1.31 1.09
C ASP A 120 28.13 -1.63 1.92
N ILE A 121 27.53 -0.61 2.57
CA ILE A 121 26.25 -0.73 3.27
C ILE A 121 25.12 -1.01 2.29
N ALA A 122 25.10 -0.32 1.13
CA ALA A 122 24.12 -0.57 0.09
C ALA A 122 24.28 -1.98 -0.51
N VAL A 123 25.50 -2.36 -0.89
CA VAL A 123 25.78 -3.66 -1.53
C VAL A 123 25.40 -4.82 -0.61
N ARG A 124 25.77 -4.80 0.68
CA ARG A 124 25.43 -5.90 1.60
C ARG A 124 23.92 -6.03 1.87
N ASN A 125 23.20 -4.91 1.92
CA ASN A 125 21.75 -4.89 2.13
C ASN A 125 21.02 -5.43 0.89
N LEU A 126 21.45 -5.00 -0.30
CA LEU A 126 20.84 -5.44 -1.55
C LEU A 126 21.20 -6.91 -1.87
N ASP A 127 22.41 -7.35 -1.51
CA ASP A 127 22.79 -8.77 -1.59
C ASP A 127 21.92 -9.64 -0.67
N TRP A 128 21.60 -9.18 0.54
CA TRP A 128 20.69 -9.88 1.45
C TRP A 128 19.32 -10.14 0.81
N ALA A 129 18.71 -9.08 0.27
CA ALA A 129 17.40 -9.18 -0.37
C ALA A 129 17.44 -10.01 -1.66
N ALA A 130 18.43 -9.79 -2.53
CA ALA A 130 18.60 -10.55 -3.77
C ALA A 130 18.89 -12.05 -3.52
N SER A 131 19.65 -12.38 -2.47
CA SER A 131 19.88 -13.76 -2.07
C SER A 131 18.58 -14.47 -1.70
N TYR A 132 17.69 -13.78 -1.00
CA TYR A 132 16.35 -14.29 -0.70
C TYR A 132 15.49 -14.43 -1.98
N ILE A 133 15.47 -13.43 -2.86
CA ILE A 133 14.77 -13.51 -4.16
C ILE A 133 15.28 -14.71 -4.99
N ALA A 134 16.59 -14.99 -4.97
CA ALA A 134 17.16 -16.15 -5.63
C ALA A 134 16.68 -17.49 -5.02
N LYS A 135 16.52 -17.58 -3.70
CA LYS A 135 15.90 -18.76 -3.04
C LYS A 135 14.45 -18.94 -3.49
N CYS A 136 13.73 -17.85 -3.73
CA CYS A 136 12.34 -17.88 -4.18
C CYS A 136 12.13 -18.39 -5.61
N HIS A 137 13.19 -18.58 -6.40
CA HIS A 137 13.15 -19.38 -7.62
C HIS A 137 13.22 -20.89 -7.28
N THR A 138 12.16 -21.37 -6.66
CA THR A 138 12.06 -22.67 -5.98
C THR A 138 12.25 -23.88 -6.89
N GLN A 139 12.00 -23.70 -8.19
CA GLN A 139 12.34 -24.68 -9.21
C GLN A 139 12.95 -23.93 -10.39
N ALA A 140 14.22 -24.23 -10.68
CA ALA A 140 15.00 -23.57 -11.70
C ALA A 140 15.24 -24.50 -12.89
N SER A 141 14.98 -24.00 -14.09
CA SER A 141 15.17 -24.76 -15.32
C SER A 141 15.40 -23.82 -16.50
N ASP A 142 16.26 -24.24 -17.43
CA ASP A 142 16.39 -23.57 -18.73
C ASP A 142 15.14 -23.77 -19.61
N THR A 143 14.28 -24.73 -19.27
CA THR A 143 12.95 -24.87 -19.86
C THR A 143 11.97 -23.97 -19.10
N PRO A 144 11.48 -22.85 -19.69
CA PRO A 144 10.64 -21.87 -18.99
C PRO A 144 9.44 -22.49 -18.29
N ALA A 145 8.81 -23.48 -18.91
CA ALA A 145 7.63 -24.18 -18.41
C ALA A 145 7.79 -24.86 -17.05
N TYR A 146 9.02 -25.20 -16.64
CA TYR A 146 9.30 -25.90 -15.40
C TYR A 146 9.68 -24.98 -14.25
N ASN A 147 9.80 -23.67 -14.50
CA ASN A 147 10.15 -22.73 -13.46
C ASN A 147 8.99 -22.49 -12.50
N LYS A 148 9.34 -22.26 -11.22
CA LYS A 148 8.40 -21.86 -10.17
C LYS A 148 9.01 -20.73 -9.35
N PHE A 149 8.22 -19.71 -9.05
CA PHE A 149 8.68 -18.56 -8.28
C PHE A 149 7.72 -18.24 -7.13
N VAL A 150 8.21 -17.77 -5.99
CA VAL A 150 7.35 -17.38 -4.86
C VAL A 150 6.78 -15.99 -5.11
N ALA A 151 5.45 -15.86 -5.11
CA ALA A 151 4.78 -14.56 -5.17
C ALA A 151 4.69 -13.89 -3.80
N GLN A 152 4.41 -14.68 -2.77
CA GLN A 152 4.05 -14.17 -1.46
C GLN A 152 4.29 -15.23 -0.37
N ILE A 153 4.75 -14.76 0.80
CA ILE A 153 4.80 -15.57 2.03
C ILE A 153 4.01 -14.85 3.14
N GLY A 154 3.10 -15.59 3.77
CA GLY A 154 2.11 -15.05 4.71
C GLY A 154 0.82 -14.61 4.00
N ASP A 155 -0.30 -14.62 4.72
CA ASP A 155 -1.57 -14.07 4.26
C ASP A 155 -2.01 -12.92 5.17
N VAL A 156 -2.71 -11.94 4.58
CA VAL A 156 -3.16 -10.73 5.28
C VAL A 156 -4.06 -11.08 6.48
N ALA A 157 -4.93 -12.08 6.37
CA ALA A 157 -5.87 -12.37 7.43
C ALA A 157 -5.16 -12.86 8.69
N THR A 158 -4.19 -13.76 8.53
CA THR A 158 -3.38 -14.25 9.64
C THR A 158 -2.43 -13.17 10.15
N ASP A 159 -1.60 -12.60 9.28
CA ASP A 159 -0.54 -11.67 9.68
C ASP A 159 -1.10 -10.39 10.29
N HIS A 160 -2.15 -9.83 9.69
CA HIS A 160 -2.70 -8.55 10.14
C HIS A 160 -3.72 -8.69 11.25
N ASN A 161 -4.59 -9.70 11.24
CA ASN A 161 -5.72 -9.72 12.20
C ASN A 161 -5.45 -10.56 13.45
N THR A 162 -4.45 -11.43 13.44
CA THR A 162 -4.19 -12.33 14.57
C THR A 162 -2.94 -11.97 15.37
N TRP A 163 -2.07 -11.10 14.82
CA TRP A 163 -0.80 -10.76 15.45
C TRP A 163 -0.47 -9.25 15.39
N TRP A 164 -0.25 -8.69 16.58
CA TRP A 164 0.51 -7.46 16.75
C TRP A 164 1.58 -7.72 17.80
N GLY A 165 2.84 -7.78 17.37
CA GLY A 165 3.94 -8.14 18.24
C GLY A 165 5.25 -8.23 17.49
N ARG A 166 6.30 -8.70 18.16
CA ARG A 166 7.59 -8.93 17.51
C ARG A 166 7.50 -10.06 16.48
N PRO A 167 8.20 -9.98 15.35
CA PRO A 167 8.30 -11.12 14.44
C PRO A 167 9.05 -12.29 15.08
N GLU A 168 9.96 -12.03 16.03
CA GLU A 168 10.72 -13.07 16.74
C GLU A 168 9.89 -13.86 17.77
N GLN A 169 8.69 -13.36 18.11
CA GLN A 169 7.78 -13.99 19.08
C GLN A 169 6.49 -14.49 18.44
N GLN A 170 6.29 -14.21 17.14
CA GLN A 170 5.17 -14.76 16.41
C GLN A 170 5.32 -16.28 16.38
N PRO A 171 4.28 -17.04 16.75
CA PRO A 171 4.33 -18.50 16.64
C PRO A 171 4.71 -18.90 15.21
N GLU A 172 5.38 -20.04 15.06
CA GLU A 172 5.73 -20.57 13.74
C GLU A 172 5.22 -22.00 13.60
N GLY A 173 4.94 -22.43 12.36
CA GLY A 173 4.49 -23.79 12.11
C GLY A 173 3.02 -24.04 12.50
N GLY A 174 2.23 -22.97 12.63
CA GLY A 174 0.83 -23.05 13.04
C GLY A 174 -0.10 -23.57 11.94
N ALA A 175 -1.26 -24.11 12.34
CA ALA A 175 -2.31 -24.53 11.41
C ALA A 175 -2.99 -23.32 10.74
N GLN A 176 -3.63 -23.54 9.58
CA GLN A 176 -4.32 -22.50 8.80
C GLN A 176 -5.23 -21.62 9.70
N GLY A 177 -5.05 -20.29 9.59
CA GLY A 177 -5.79 -19.29 10.36
C GLY A 177 -5.25 -18.99 11.77
N SER A 178 -4.20 -19.68 12.24
CA SER A 178 -3.51 -19.34 13.49
C SER A 178 -2.37 -18.34 13.25
N ALA A 179 -1.98 -17.56 14.27
CA ALA A 179 -0.91 -16.55 14.15
C ALA A 179 0.44 -17.05 13.62
N GLY A 180 0.69 -18.37 13.64
CA GLY A 180 1.88 -18.98 13.05
C GLY A 180 1.71 -19.63 11.69
N TYR A 181 0.57 -19.42 11.03
CA TYR A 181 0.34 -19.85 9.66
C TYR A 181 0.90 -18.84 8.67
N ARG A 182 1.88 -19.27 7.88
CA ARG A 182 2.59 -18.43 6.90
C ARG A 182 2.69 -19.16 5.58
N PRO A 183 1.60 -19.19 4.80
CA PRO A 183 1.55 -19.93 3.55
C PRO A 183 2.51 -19.37 2.51
N VAL A 184 2.90 -20.20 1.54
CA VAL A 184 3.76 -19.80 0.41
C VAL A 184 3.01 -19.98 -0.91
N TRP A 185 2.72 -18.87 -1.58
CA TRP A 185 2.04 -18.88 -2.87
C TRP A 185 3.04 -18.84 -4.02
N LEU A 186 2.87 -19.78 -4.96
CA LEU A 186 3.76 -19.94 -6.12
C LEU A 186 3.13 -19.42 -7.41
N ILE A 187 4.00 -18.86 -8.24
CA ILE A 187 3.79 -18.58 -9.65
C ILE A 187 4.33 -19.76 -10.46
N THR A 188 3.52 -20.27 -11.38
CA THR A 188 3.85 -21.41 -12.24
C THR A 188 3.24 -21.20 -13.62
N THR A 189 3.75 -21.84 -14.65
CA THR A 189 3.12 -21.75 -15.99
C THR A 189 1.67 -22.24 -16.02
N ALA A 190 1.27 -23.12 -15.10
CA ALA A 190 -0.11 -23.58 -14.97
C ALA A 190 -1.09 -22.47 -14.53
N ASN A 191 -0.64 -21.47 -13.78
CA ASN A 191 -1.49 -20.32 -13.42
C ASN A 191 -1.51 -19.23 -14.51
N GLY A 192 -0.53 -19.24 -15.43
CA GLY A 192 -0.38 -18.31 -16.55
C GLY A 192 -0.23 -16.83 -16.18
N LYS A 193 -0.08 -16.47 -14.90
CA LYS A 193 -0.11 -15.10 -14.37
C LYS A 193 1.03 -14.88 -13.39
N GLY A 194 1.53 -13.65 -13.28
CA GLY A 194 2.66 -13.33 -12.40
C GLY A 194 3.88 -12.77 -13.09
N ALA A 195 3.75 -12.31 -14.33
CA ALA A 195 4.84 -11.62 -15.01
C ALA A 195 5.23 -10.32 -14.28
N ASP A 196 4.28 -9.62 -13.66
CA ASP A 196 4.48 -8.45 -12.78
C ASP A 196 5.50 -8.73 -11.67
N ILE A 197 5.30 -9.81 -10.92
CA ILE A 197 6.18 -10.20 -9.80
C ILE A 197 7.50 -10.80 -10.30
N VAL A 198 7.44 -11.70 -11.27
CA VAL A 198 8.66 -12.39 -11.75
C VAL A 198 9.59 -11.42 -12.46
N ALA A 199 9.05 -10.43 -13.18
CA ALA A 199 9.86 -9.38 -13.80
C ALA A 199 10.60 -8.54 -12.75
N GLU A 200 9.98 -8.21 -11.61
CA GLU A 200 10.69 -7.51 -10.53
C GLU A 200 11.78 -8.36 -9.86
N ALA A 201 11.62 -9.68 -9.82
CA ALA A 201 12.69 -10.59 -9.43
C ALA A 201 13.86 -10.57 -10.44
N VAL A 202 13.57 -10.51 -11.75
CA VAL A 202 14.58 -10.34 -12.80
C VAL A 202 15.31 -9.03 -12.63
N ALA A 203 14.59 -7.91 -12.49
CA ALA A 203 15.17 -6.58 -12.29
C ALA A 203 16.09 -6.54 -11.06
N SER A 204 15.65 -7.15 -9.95
CA SER A 204 16.42 -7.24 -8.71
C SER A 204 17.71 -8.04 -8.88
N LEU A 205 17.64 -9.26 -9.42
CA LEU A 205 18.81 -10.12 -9.57
C LEU A 205 19.79 -9.57 -10.61
N ALA A 206 19.29 -9.03 -11.72
CA ALA A 206 20.11 -8.40 -12.74
C ALA A 206 20.83 -7.16 -12.19
N SER A 207 20.12 -6.25 -11.52
CA SER A 207 20.70 -5.03 -10.96
C SER A 207 21.71 -5.30 -9.84
N VAL A 208 21.40 -6.21 -8.91
CA VAL A 208 22.33 -6.58 -7.83
C VAL A 208 23.54 -7.35 -8.36
N SER A 209 23.41 -8.09 -9.46
CA SER A 209 24.58 -8.69 -10.12
C SER A 209 25.60 -7.63 -10.57
N LEU A 210 25.13 -6.45 -11.01
CA LEU A 210 26.02 -5.36 -11.42
C LEU A 210 26.70 -4.72 -10.21
N LEU A 211 25.98 -4.53 -9.10
CA LEU A 211 26.56 -4.05 -7.84
C LEU A 211 27.67 -4.97 -7.33
N LEU A 212 27.40 -6.28 -7.28
CA LEU A 212 28.35 -7.29 -6.78
C LEU A 212 29.61 -7.41 -7.66
N LYS A 213 29.56 -6.98 -8.93
CA LYS A 213 30.75 -6.91 -9.80
C LYS A 213 31.65 -5.71 -9.51
N ARG A 214 31.12 -4.64 -8.92
CA ARG A 214 31.93 -3.43 -8.62
C ARG A 214 32.88 -3.71 -7.45
N PRO A 215 34.05 -3.04 -7.40
CA PRO A 215 34.96 -3.15 -6.28
C PRO A 215 34.35 -2.65 -4.95
N GLY A 216 34.60 -3.37 -3.86
CA GLY A 216 34.11 -3.07 -2.51
C GLY A 216 34.29 -4.26 -1.57
N ALA A 217 34.07 -4.08 -0.27
CA ALA A 217 34.23 -5.14 0.74
C ALA A 217 33.26 -6.31 0.54
N TYR A 218 32.12 -6.06 -0.11
CA TYR A 218 31.09 -7.06 -0.42
C TYR A 218 31.02 -7.42 -1.92
N SER A 219 32.07 -7.12 -2.69
CA SER A 219 32.18 -7.57 -4.08
C SER A 219 32.19 -9.11 -4.17
N ASN A 220 31.43 -9.68 -5.09
CA ASN A 220 31.35 -11.12 -5.29
C ASN A 220 30.96 -11.44 -6.75
N THR A 221 31.96 -11.58 -7.62
CA THR A 221 31.77 -11.80 -9.06
C THR A 221 31.15 -13.16 -9.38
N THR A 222 31.43 -14.21 -8.59
CA THR A 222 30.82 -15.54 -8.76
C THR A 222 29.33 -15.50 -8.48
N LYS A 223 28.93 -14.88 -7.37
CA LYS A 223 27.51 -14.70 -7.01
C LYS A 223 26.80 -13.79 -8.00
N ALA A 224 27.47 -12.72 -8.45
CA ALA A 224 26.96 -11.86 -9.51
C ALA A 224 26.65 -12.66 -10.79
N ALA A 225 27.57 -13.51 -11.25
CA ALA A 225 27.34 -14.35 -12.44
C ALA A 225 26.14 -15.29 -12.24
N SER A 226 26.01 -15.88 -11.04
CA SER A 226 24.86 -16.72 -10.68
C SER A 226 23.54 -15.95 -10.72
N PHE A 227 23.48 -14.75 -10.13
CA PHE A 227 22.29 -13.89 -10.14
C PHE A 227 21.91 -13.44 -11.56
N LEU A 228 22.88 -13.08 -12.39
CA LEU A 228 22.58 -12.68 -13.77
C LEU A 228 22.06 -13.86 -14.61
N ALA A 229 22.64 -15.06 -14.47
CA ALA A 229 22.15 -16.26 -15.14
C ALA A 229 20.71 -16.59 -14.69
N ARG A 230 20.46 -16.49 -13.39
CA ARG A 230 19.14 -16.67 -12.78
C ARG A 230 18.11 -15.66 -13.29
N ALA A 231 18.49 -14.39 -13.39
CA ALA A 231 17.64 -13.34 -13.94
C ALA A 231 17.25 -13.64 -15.41
N LYS A 232 18.20 -14.10 -16.23
CA LYS A 232 17.91 -14.51 -17.62
C LYS A 232 16.93 -15.68 -17.69
N GLN A 233 17.09 -16.69 -16.84
CA GLN A 233 16.15 -17.82 -16.73
C GLN A 233 14.74 -17.36 -16.31
N LEU A 234 14.65 -16.53 -15.27
CA LEU A 234 13.38 -15.99 -14.78
C LEU A 234 12.69 -15.08 -15.81
N PHE A 235 13.45 -14.37 -16.64
CA PHE A 235 12.88 -13.54 -17.69
C PHE A 235 12.20 -14.37 -18.78
N GLU A 236 12.82 -15.48 -19.19
CA GLU A 236 12.19 -16.43 -20.11
C GLU A 236 10.96 -17.10 -19.49
N PHE A 237 10.98 -17.35 -18.17
CA PHE A 237 9.78 -17.78 -17.44
C PHE A 237 8.68 -16.71 -17.42
N ALA A 238 9.00 -15.45 -17.12
CA ALA A 238 8.04 -14.33 -17.09
C ALA A 238 7.32 -14.14 -18.42
N LYS A 239 8.01 -14.35 -19.54
CA LYS A 239 7.42 -14.31 -20.90
C LYS A 239 6.28 -15.32 -21.11
N THR A 240 6.21 -16.38 -20.30
CA THR A 240 5.13 -17.39 -20.34
C THR A 240 3.93 -17.04 -19.46
N LEU A 241 3.99 -15.96 -18.68
CA LEU A 241 3.00 -15.60 -17.65
C LEU A 241 2.14 -14.39 -18.04
N ASN A 242 1.79 -14.28 -19.33
CA ASN A 242 1.18 -13.09 -19.92
C ASN A 242 -0.36 -13.10 -19.95
N SER A 243 -1.02 -14.02 -19.23
CA SER A 243 -2.49 -14.10 -19.18
C SER A 243 -3.15 -13.13 -18.17
N GLY A 244 -2.34 -12.34 -17.46
CA GLY A 244 -2.81 -11.31 -16.52
C GLY A 244 -1.85 -11.09 -15.33
N VAL A 245 -2.23 -10.13 -14.49
CA VAL A 245 -1.55 -9.83 -13.22
C VAL A 245 -1.82 -10.91 -12.18
N TRP A 246 -0.90 -11.08 -11.23
CA TRP A 246 -1.05 -12.05 -10.15
C TRP A 246 -1.87 -11.50 -8.99
N ALA A 247 -2.60 -12.39 -8.33
CA ALA A 247 -3.29 -12.15 -7.07
C ALA A 247 -3.19 -13.41 -6.20
N PRO A 248 -3.19 -13.28 -4.86
CA PRO A 248 -3.20 -14.43 -3.99
C PRO A 248 -4.45 -15.29 -4.26
N PRO A 249 -4.33 -16.63 -4.34
CA PRO A 249 -5.48 -17.52 -4.58
C PRO A 249 -6.55 -17.42 -3.49
N GLU A 250 -6.14 -17.10 -2.26
CA GLU A 250 -6.97 -16.98 -1.08
C GLU A 250 -6.57 -15.75 -0.26
N GLY A 251 -7.55 -15.15 0.42
CA GLY A 251 -7.33 -13.97 1.28
C GLY A 251 -7.36 -12.64 0.55
N GLN A 252 -6.93 -11.58 1.25
CA GLN A 252 -6.89 -10.23 0.69
C GLN A 252 -5.60 -9.99 -0.09
N ASN A 253 -5.70 -9.23 -1.19
CA ASN A 253 -4.55 -8.77 -1.94
C ASN A 253 -4.07 -7.41 -1.41
N ALA A 254 -2.91 -7.38 -0.75
CA ALA A 254 -2.34 -6.15 -0.23
C ALA A 254 -1.78 -5.24 -1.34
N TYR A 255 -1.24 -5.82 -2.42
CA TYR A 255 -0.63 -5.09 -3.55
C TYR A 255 -1.25 -5.55 -4.86
N THR A 256 -2.31 -4.85 -5.27
CA THR A 256 -2.99 -5.14 -6.53
C THR A 256 -2.27 -4.50 -7.70
N SER A 257 -1.59 -5.31 -8.52
CA SER A 257 -1.01 -4.85 -9.78
C SER A 257 -2.10 -4.51 -10.80
N SER A 258 -1.87 -3.44 -11.57
CA SER A 258 -2.70 -2.95 -12.67
C SER A 258 -2.17 -3.39 -14.04
N SER A 259 -0.91 -3.79 -14.12
CA SER A 259 -0.23 -4.21 -15.34
C SER A 259 1.03 -5.00 -15.00
N TRP A 260 1.40 -5.93 -15.87
CA TRP A 260 2.68 -6.64 -15.84
C TRP A 260 3.65 -6.19 -16.93
N ASN A 261 3.15 -5.43 -17.92
CA ASN A 261 3.93 -5.06 -19.11
C ASN A 261 5.06 -4.10 -18.77
N ASP A 262 4.82 -3.23 -17.79
CA ASP A 262 5.76 -2.19 -17.38
C ASP A 262 6.87 -2.76 -16.49
N ASP A 263 6.55 -3.73 -15.64
CA ASP A 263 7.56 -4.53 -14.93
C ASP A 263 8.43 -5.30 -15.93
N MET A 264 7.82 -5.91 -16.97
CA MET A 264 8.57 -6.57 -18.05
C MET A 264 9.51 -5.61 -18.79
N ALA A 265 9.06 -4.36 -19.05
CA ALA A 265 9.93 -3.34 -19.64
C ALA A 265 11.09 -2.96 -18.71
N TRP A 266 10.83 -2.86 -17.41
CA TRP A 266 11.85 -2.57 -16.40
C TRP A 266 12.88 -3.70 -16.26
N ALA A 267 12.42 -4.95 -16.16
CA ALA A 267 13.25 -6.15 -16.14
C ALA A 267 14.14 -6.25 -17.38
N ALA A 268 13.55 -6.06 -18.56
CA ALA A 268 14.29 -6.10 -19.82
C ALA A 268 15.33 -4.97 -19.90
N ALA A 269 15.01 -3.76 -19.40
CA ALA A 269 15.96 -2.66 -19.35
C ALA A 269 17.18 -2.96 -18.47
N TRP A 270 17.00 -3.68 -17.36
CA TRP A 270 18.13 -4.16 -16.55
C TRP A 270 18.99 -5.20 -17.25
N LEU A 271 18.39 -6.14 -17.98
CA LEU A 271 19.14 -7.09 -18.78
C LEU A 271 19.90 -6.40 -19.91
N CYS A 272 19.30 -5.38 -20.55
CA CYS A 272 19.98 -4.52 -21.51
C CYS A 272 21.19 -3.82 -20.87
N ARG A 273 21.02 -3.19 -19.70
CA ARG A 273 22.14 -2.58 -18.97
C ARG A 273 23.23 -3.60 -18.67
N ALA A 274 22.88 -4.82 -18.28
CA ALA A 274 23.87 -5.85 -17.99
C ALA A 274 24.70 -6.26 -19.22
N ASP A 275 24.08 -6.31 -20.41
CA ASP A 275 24.79 -6.53 -21.67
C ASP A 275 25.69 -5.33 -22.03
N VAL A 276 25.20 -4.11 -21.89
CA VAL A 276 25.96 -2.88 -22.18
C VAL A 276 27.17 -2.74 -21.24
N ASP A 277 26.99 -2.95 -19.94
CA ASP A 277 28.08 -2.95 -18.95
C ASP A 277 29.11 -4.07 -19.22
N ALA A 278 28.71 -5.15 -19.92
CA ALA A 278 29.61 -6.21 -20.36
C ALA A 278 30.31 -5.89 -21.71
N GLY A 279 30.09 -4.71 -22.28
CA GLY A 279 30.73 -4.24 -23.51
C GLY A 279 29.93 -4.49 -24.79
N ALA A 280 28.66 -4.93 -24.69
CA ALA A 280 27.80 -5.05 -25.86
C ALA A 280 27.36 -3.67 -26.37
N SER A 281 27.09 -3.56 -27.67
CA SER A 281 26.48 -2.36 -28.26
C SER A 281 25.04 -2.21 -27.79
N ALA A 282 24.71 -1.06 -27.18
CA ALA A 282 23.34 -0.75 -26.77
C ALA A 282 22.34 -0.67 -27.93
N ALA A 283 22.82 -0.33 -29.14
CA ALA A 283 22.01 -0.23 -30.33
C ALA A 283 21.60 -1.61 -30.90
N THR A 284 22.38 -2.67 -30.64
CA THR A 284 22.23 -3.97 -31.32
C THR A 284 22.23 -5.19 -30.39
N SER A 285 22.46 -5.04 -29.09
CA SER A 285 22.29 -6.13 -28.12
C SER A 285 20.88 -6.72 -28.22
N SER A 286 20.80 -8.06 -28.12
CA SER A 286 19.53 -8.77 -28.09
C SER A 286 18.67 -8.37 -26.88
N ALA A 287 19.27 -8.25 -25.69
CA ALA A 287 18.57 -7.80 -24.49
C ALA A 287 18.04 -6.37 -24.65
N CYS A 288 18.82 -5.47 -25.25
CA CYS A 288 18.37 -4.09 -25.53
C CYS A 288 17.25 -4.04 -26.56
N SER A 289 17.33 -4.85 -27.62
CA SER A 289 16.26 -4.96 -28.62
C SER A 289 14.94 -5.46 -28.01
N VAL A 290 15.03 -6.45 -27.11
CA VAL A 290 13.87 -6.93 -26.35
C VAL A 290 13.33 -5.84 -25.42
N ALA A 291 14.19 -5.12 -24.72
CA ALA A 291 13.77 -4.06 -23.82
C ALA A 291 13.07 -2.90 -24.55
N VAL A 292 13.59 -2.50 -25.71
CA VAL A 292 12.94 -1.53 -26.61
C VAL A 292 11.55 -2.03 -27.03
N SER A 293 11.39 -3.34 -27.29
CA SER A 293 10.09 -3.92 -27.69
C SER A 293 9.05 -3.84 -26.57
N TYR A 294 9.43 -4.07 -25.32
CA TYR A 294 8.56 -3.93 -24.16
C TYR A 294 8.24 -2.48 -23.83
N TRP A 295 9.13 -1.55 -24.18
CA TRP A 295 8.87 -0.12 -24.02
C TRP A 295 7.83 0.43 -25.01
N LYS A 296 7.90 0.02 -26.28
CA LYS A 296 7.11 0.60 -27.38
C LYS A 296 5.60 0.74 -27.10
N PRO A 297 4.91 -0.22 -26.45
CA PRO A 297 3.49 -0.08 -26.09
C PRO A 297 3.15 1.14 -25.21
N PHE A 298 4.13 1.72 -24.51
CA PHE A 298 3.91 2.87 -23.63
C PHE A 298 4.07 4.22 -24.31
N ILE A 299 4.52 4.27 -25.57
CA ILE A 299 4.69 5.52 -26.31
C ILE A 299 3.34 6.25 -26.39
N GLY A 300 3.30 7.47 -25.87
CA GLY A 300 2.08 8.29 -25.82
C GLY A 300 1.12 7.99 -24.65
N ASN A 301 1.36 6.96 -23.83
CA ASN A 301 0.49 6.60 -22.71
C ASN A 301 0.97 7.15 -21.35
N ALA A 302 0.80 8.46 -21.15
CA ALA A 302 1.28 9.16 -19.94
C ALA A 302 0.64 8.69 -18.62
N ASN A 303 -0.48 7.97 -18.68
CA ASN A 303 -1.11 7.43 -17.48
C ASN A 303 -0.30 6.28 -16.85
N VAL A 304 0.47 5.54 -17.65
CA VAL A 304 1.23 4.38 -17.16
C VAL A 304 2.64 4.77 -16.69
N TYR A 305 3.34 5.64 -17.43
CA TYR A 305 4.70 6.04 -17.05
C TYR A 305 4.77 7.32 -16.20
N GLY A 306 3.67 8.07 -16.06
CA GLY A 306 3.65 9.42 -15.47
C GLY A 306 3.86 9.46 -13.95
N ASP A 307 3.63 8.36 -13.25
CA ASP A 307 3.86 8.23 -11.82
C ASP A 307 4.57 6.91 -11.54
N VAL A 308 5.82 7.02 -11.13
CA VAL A 308 6.67 5.86 -10.79
C VAL A 308 6.33 5.40 -9.38
N ASN A 309 5.90 4.15 -9.25
CA ASN A 309 5.64 3.49 -7.98
C ASN A 309 5.71 1.97 -8.16
N TRP A 310 5.42 1.19 -7.11
CA TRP A 310 5.49 -0.27 -7.13
C TRP A 310 4.58 -0.98 -8.17
N ASP A 311 3.55 -0.29 -8.66
CA ASP A 311 2.60 -0.75 -9.68
C ASP A 311 2.92 -0.21 -11.08
N ARG A 312 3.88 0.72 -11.19
CA ARG A 312 4.13 1.51 -12.42
C ARG A 312 5.61 1.79 -12.63
N MET A 313 6.28 0.89 -13.33
CA MET A 313 7.74 0.96 -13.53
C MET A 313 8.17 1.40 -14.94
N ALA A 314 7.24 1.61 -15.87
CA ALA A 314 7.53 2.05 -17.24
C ALA A 314 8.31 3.38 -17.29
N GLY A 315 8.03 4.30 -16.37
CA GLY A 315 8.75 5.58 -16.30
C GLY A 315 10.24 5.40 -16.01
N MET A 316 10.58 4.49 -15.09
CA MET A 316 11.97 4.16 -14.79
C MET A 316 12.62 3.31 -15.88
N ALA A 317 11.86 2.43 -16.54
CA ALA A 317 12.34 1.73 -17.74
C ALA A 317 12.80 2.72 -18.82
N ALA A 318 12.03 3.77 -19.12
CA ALA A 318 12.44 4.82 -20.04
C ALA A 318 13.73 5.54 -19.59
N VAL A 319 13.84 5.88 -18.31
CA VAL A 319 15.06 6.50 -17.76
C VAL A 319 16.28 5.60 -17.99
N LEU A 320 16.18 4.33 -17.63
CA LEU A 320 17.28 3.37 -17.75
C LEU A 320 17.64 3.08 -19.21
N LEU A 321 16.65 2.90 -20.09
CA LEU A 321 16.88 2.68 -21.53
C LEU A 321 17.55 3.87 -22.20
N ARG A 322 17.16 5.10 -21.82
CA ARG A 322 17.87 6.31 -22.24
C ARG A 322 19.31 6.31 -21.72
N ASP A 323 19.52 5.99 -20.44
CA ASP A 323 20.83 6.08 -19.80
C ASP A 323 21.85 5.12 -20.42
N VAL A 324 21.40 3.95 -20.91
CA VAL A 324 22.27 2.97 -21.58
C VAL A 324 22.33 3.16 -23.09
N GLY A 325 21.46 4.01 -23.66
CA GLY A 325 21.38 4.22 -25.11
C GLY A 325 20.80 3.07 -25.90
N ALA A 326 19.78 2.42 -25.35
CA ALA A 326 19.14 1.29 -25.99
C ALA A 326 18.43 1.68 -27.30
N GLY A 327 18.70 0.92 -28.38
CA GLY A 327 17.99 1.07 -29.66
C GLY A 327 18.50 2.21 -30.55
N THR A 328 17.62 2.70 -31.42
CA THR A 328 17.94 3.76 -32.40
C THR A 328 17.80 5.15 -31.81
N ALA A 329 18.31 6.19 -32.50
CA ALA A 329 18.08 7.58 -32.11
C ALA A 329 16.59 7.93 -31.98
N THR A 330 15.73 7.32 -32.81
CA THR A 330 14.28 7.46 -32.72
C THR A 330 13.74 6.85 -31.43
N ASP A 331 14.18 5.65 -31.06
CA ASP A 331 13.76 5.01 -29.80
C ASP A 331 14.19 5.88 -28.60
N VAL A 332 15.44 6.39 -28.61
CA VAL A 332 15.96 7.30 -27.58
C VAL A 332 15.12 8.57 -27.45
N ALA A 333 14.66 9.16 -28.55
CA ALA A 333 13.77 10.31 -28.53
C ALA A 333 12.42 10.00 -27.84
N THR A 334 11.91 8.77 -27.93
CA THR A 334 10.67 8.38 -27.25
C THR A 334 10.86 8.30 -25.72
N TYR A 335 12.00 7.79 -25.24
CA TYR A 335 12.31 7.79 -23.81
C TYR A 335 12.40 9.22 -23.28
N ASN A 336 13.09 10.11 -24.01
CA ASN A 336 13.22 11.52 -23.65
C ASN A 336 11.87 12.24 -23.61
N THR A 337 10.97 11.91 -24.53
CA THR A 337 9.59 12.42 -24.55
C THR A 337 8.82 11.97 -23.32
N ALA A 338 8.88 10.69 -22.97
CA ALA A 338 8.23 10.16 -21.78
C ALA A 338 8.76 10.81 -20.49
N ILE A 339 10.09 10.91 -20.35
CA ILE A 339 10.72 11.59 -19.21
C ILE A 339 10.29 13.05 -19.12
N SER A 340 10.23 13.75 -20.25
CA SER A 340 9.73 15.14 -20.30
C SER A 340 8.26 15.23 -19.87
N ASN A 341 7.43 14.26 -20.23
CA ASN A 341 6.03 14.20 -19.80
C ASN A 341 5.89 13.89 -18.29
N ILE A 342 6.73 13.02 -17.73
CA ILE A 342 6.82 12.82 -16.28
C ILE A 342 7.16 14.15 -15.61
N MET A 343 8.19 14.85 -16.10
CA MET A 343 8.59 16.14 -15.54
C MET A 343 7.49 17.20 -15.65
N LYS A 344 6.77 17.28 -16.77
CA LYS A 344 5.62 18.19 -16.90
C LYS A 344 4.49 17.87 -15.91
N ARG A 345 4.30 16.59 -15.57
CA ARG A 345 3.28 16.16 -14.61
C ARG A 345 3.63 16.58 -13.18
N TRP A 346 4.92 16.59 -12.81
CA TRP A 346 5.37 16.81 -11.44
C TRP A 346 5.89 18.23 -11.16
N LEU A 347 6.61 18.82 -12.12
CA LEU A 347 7.10 20.20 -12.06
C LEU A 347 5.99 21.15 -12.52
N ILE A 348 4.87 21.11 -11.79
CA ILE A 348 3.70 21.95 -12.04
C ILE A 348 3.97 23.41 -11.66
N PRO A 349 3.21 24.38 -12.19
CA PRO A 349 3.28 25.76 -11.73
C PRO A 349 2.93 25.87 -10.25
N SER A 350 3.59 26.78 -9.52
CA SER A 350 3.30 27.03 -8.09
C SER A 350 1.87 27.53 -7.83
N THR A 351 1.19 28.01 -8.87
CA THR A 351 -0.23 28.40 -8.81
C THR A 351 -1.20 27.22 -8.78
N GLN A 352 -0.75 26.00 -9.14
CA GLN A 352 -1.56 24.78 -9.06
C GLN A 352 -1.53 24.22 -7.63
N THR A 353 -2.28 24.87 -6.74
CA THR A 353 -2.36 24.51 -5.32
C THR A 353 -3.48 23.51 -5.04
N CYS A 354 -3.34 22.70 -3.99
CA CYS A 354 -4.35 21.74 -3.57
C CYS A 354 -5.64 22.40 -3.02
N VAL A 355 -5.58 23.69 -2.72
CA VAL A 355 -6.73 24.49 -2.30
C VAL A 355 -7.68 24.67 -3.49
N GLY A 356 -8.99 24.51 -3.25
CA GLY A 356 -10.00 24.71 -4.29
C GLY A 356 -10.18 23.53 -5.27
N GLY A 357 -9.64 22.34 -4.96
CA GLY A 357 -9.91 21.12 -5.71
C GLY A 357 -9.16 21.00 -7.04
N ALA A 358 -7.97 21.60 -7.15
CA ALA A 358 -7.15 21.52 -8.35
C ALA A 358 -6.82 20.07 -8.78
N ALA A 359 -6.50 19.92 -10.07
CA ALA A 359 -6.03 18.69 -10.65
C ALA A 359 -4.76 18.18 -9.94
N LEU A 360 -4.64 16.85 -9.84
CA LEU A 360 -3.51 16.19 -9.19
C LEU A 360 -2.41 15.85 -10.21
N PRO A 361 -1.12 16.00 -9.85
CA PRO A 361 -0.65 16.44 -8.53
C PRO A 361 -0.82 17.97 -8.33
N CYS A 362 -0.80 18.43 -7.07
CA CYS A 362 -0.95 19.83 -6.69
C CYS A 362 0.03 20.20 -5.56
N TYR A 363 0.39 21.47 -5.43
CA TYR A 363 1.17 21.93 -4.27
C TYR A 363 0.28 22.05 -3.03
N THR A 364 0.68 21.41 -1.93
CA THR A 364 0.14 21.73 -0.60
C THR A 364 0.51 23.18 -0.24
N PRO A 365 -0.22 23.84 0.68
CA PRO A 365 0.16 25.15 1.20
C PRO A 365 1.63 25.27 1.65
N GLY A 366 2.21 24.18 2.18
CA GLY A 366 3.59 24.10 2.64
C GLY A 366 4.63 23.78 1.56
N GLY A 367 4.21 23.47 0.33
CA GLY A 367 5.12 23.32 -0.81
C GLY A 367 5.44 21.87 -1.23
N LEU A 368 4.76 20.86 -0.69
CA LEU A 368 4.85 19.49 -1.18
C LEU A 368 3.99 19.32 -2.44
N VAL A 369 4.53 18.74 -3.51
CA VAL A 369 3.73 18.28 -4.65
C VAL A 369 3.03 16.99 -4.26
N TRP A 370 1.76 17.09 -3.91
CA TRP A 370 0.92 16.01 -3.39
C TRP A 370 0.10 15.37 -4.51
N ARG A 371 0.09 14.03 -4.54
CA ARG A 371 -0.63 13.23 -5.55
C ARG A 371 -1.72 12.35 -4.99
N ASP A 372 -1.42 11.63 -3.91
CA ASP A 372 -2.30 10.62 -3.33
C ASP A 372 -2.19 10.67 -1.80
N ALA A 373 -3.24 10.25 -1.10
CA ALA A 373 -3.23 10.17 0.36
C ALA A 373 -2.35 9.03 0.85
N TRP A 374 -2.28 7.93 0.09
CA TRP A 374 -1.45 6.79 0.40
C TRP A 374 -0.02 7.01 -0.09
N GLY A 375 0.92 7.13 0.85
CA GLY A 375 2.32 7.37 0.53
C GLY A 375 2.53 8.67 -0.25
N SER A 376 1.96 9.79 0.23
CA SER A 376 2.13 11.10 -0.39
C SER A 376 3.61 11.45 -0.56
N ASN A 377 4.42 11.24 0.47
CA ASN A 377 5.87 11.39 0.42
C ASN A 377 6.53 10.42 -0.57
N ARG A 378 6.11 9.15 -0.60
CA ARG A 378 6.65 8.12 -1.51
C ARG A 378 6.53 8.54 -2.97
N HIS A 379 5.35 9.00 -3.38
CA HIS A 379 5.14 9.41 -4.77
C HIS A 379 6.04 10.59 -5.15
N THR A 380 6.12 11.60 -4.31
CA THR A 380 6.96 12.77 -4.57
C THR A 380 8.45 12.43 -4.53
N ALA A 381 8.88 11.51 -3.66
CA ALA A 381 10.25 11.05 -3.58
C ALA A 381 10.67 10.26 -4.84
N ASN A 382 9.78 9.40 -5.35
CA ASN A 382 10.00 8.71 -6.62
C ASN A 382 10.13 9.70 -7.79
N ALA A 383 9.27 10.72 -7.83
CA ALA A 383 9.36 11.77 -8.83
C ALA A 383 10.65 12.61 -8.70
N ALA A 384 11.11 12.89 -7.47
CA ALA A 384 12.38 13.55 -7.20
C ALA A 384 13.58 12.73 -7.73
N LEU A 385 13.57 11.41 -7.52
CA LEU A 385 14.57 10.51 -8.11
C LEU A 385 14.57 10.61 -9.64
N VAL A 386 13.40 10.55 -10.30
CA VAL A 386 13.31 10.69 -11.75
C VAL A 386 13.85 12.05 -12.21
N ALA A 387 13.52 13.13 -11.51
CA ALA A 387 14.01 14.47 -11.83
C ALA A 387 15.54 14.57 -11.76
N LEU A 388 16.13 14.03 -10.70
CA LEU A 388 17.59 13.99 -10.49
C LEU A 388 18.29 13.11 -11.52
N ALA A 389 17.74 11.93 -11.80
CA ALA A 389 18.22 11.04 -12.87
C ALA A 389 18.11 11.68 -14.26
N ALA A 390 17.07 12.48 -14.49
CA ALA A 390 16.86 13.18 -15.75
C ALA A 390 17.64 14.50 -15.88
N ALA A 391 18.26 14.97 -14.80
CA ALA A 391 19.09 16.17 -14.80
C ALA A 391 20.58 15.87 -15.00
N ARG A 392 20.99 14.60 -15.04
CA ARG A 392 22.41 14.24 -15.19
C ARG A 392 22.92 14.57 -16.60
N GLY A 393 24.17 15.02 -16.67
CA GLY A 393 24.87 15.32 -17.92
C GLY A 393 25.54 14.16 -18.61
N ASP A 394 25.74 13.07 -17.86
CA ASP A 394 26.39 11.84 -18.29
C ASP A 394 25.40 10.76 -18.75
N ALA A 395 24.10 11.08 -18.92
CA ALA A 395 23.09 10.13 -19.37
C ALA A 395 23.38 9.65 -20.82
N GLY A 396 23.67 8.35 -20.97
CA GLY A 396 24.44 7.74 -22.06
C GLY A 396 23.77 7.52 -23.42
N ALA A 397 23.01 8.48 -23.95
CA ALA A 397 22.64 8.51 -25.38
C ALA A 397 22.19 9.85 -25.97
N GLY A 398 22.66 10.98 -25.43
CA GLY A 398 22.74 12.19 -26.27
C GLY A 398 21.43 12.94 -26.51
N LEU A 399 20.88 13.52 -25.45
CA LEU A 399 20.47 14.92 -25.56
C LEU A 399 21.15 15.68 -24.43
N GLU A 400 21.91 16.70 -24.80
CA GLU A 400 22.36 17.70 -23.84
C GLU A 400 21.09 18.37 -23.28
N VAL A 401 20.66 17.94 -22.09
CA VAL A 401 19.59 18.63 -21.38
C VAL A 401 20.11 20.03 -21.11
N ALA A 402 19.39 21.07 -21.53
CA ALA A 402 19.83 22.44 -21.29
C ALA A 402 20.14 22.66 -19.81
N TYR A 403 21.24 23.35 -19.49
CA TYR A 403 21.69 23.57 -18.11
C TYR A 403 20.57 24.12 -17.21
N SER A 404 19.78 25.07 -17.70
CA SER A 404 18.64 25.64 -16.99
C SER A 404 17.57 24.59 -16.63
N THR A 405 17.30 23.63 -17.52
CA THR A 405 16.38 22.51 -17.27
C THR A 405 16.93 21.58 -16.18
N ARG A 406 18.25 21.34 -16.15
CA ARG A 406 18.89 20.54 -15.10
C ARG A 406 18.80 21.21 -13.75
N VAL A 407 19.15 22.50 -13.70
CA VAL A 407 19.03 23.31 -12.48
C VAL A 407 17.60 23.29 -11.96
N ASN A 408 16.60 23.50 -12.84
CA ASN A 408 15.19 23.46 -12.45
C ASN A 408 14.81 22.10 -11.83
N ARG A 409 15.13 20.98 -12.49
CA ARG A 409 14.87 19.63 -11.99
C ARG A 409 15.56 19.36 -10.65
N ASN A 410 16.84 19.71 -10.53
CA ASN A 410 17.62 19.51 -9.31
C ASN A 410 17.08 20.33 -8.14
N CYS A 411 16.76 21.61 -8.36
CA CYS A 411 16.25 22.50 -7.33
C CYS A 411 14.81 22.14 -6.93
N TRP A 412 13.97 21.71 -7.88
CA TRP A 412 12.66 21.17 -7.56
C TRP A 412 12.79 19.91 -6.71
N ALA A 413 13.57 18.92 -7.15
CA ALA A 413 13.77 17.66 -6.42
C ALA A 413 14.31 17.92 -5.01
N ARG A 414 15.29 18.83 -4.87
CA ARG A 414 15.78 19.28 -3.57
C ARG A 414 14.65 19.86 -2.71
N SER A 415 13.84 20.78 -3.24
CA SER A 415 12.75 21.39 -2.45
C SER A 415 11.78 20.35 -1.88
N GLN A 416 11.51 19.28 -2.63
CA GLN A 416 10.60 18.22 -2.20
C GLN A 416 11.23 17.31 -1.15
N VAL A 417 12.51 16.95 -1.32
CA VAL A 417 13.24 16.18 -0.31
C VAL A 417 13.43 17.01 0.96
N ASP A 418 13.82 18.28 0.84
CA ASP A 418 13.97 19.20 1.98
C ASP A 418 12.63 19.38 2.73
N TYR A 419 11.49 19.45 2.02
CA TYR A 419 10.16 19.42 2.65
C TYR A 419 9.99 18.16 3.53
N MET A 420 10.32 16.98 2.99
CA MET A 420 10.23 15.70 3.73
C MET A 420 11.16 15.68 4.95
N LEU A 421 12.28 16.40 4.88
CA LEU A 421 13.29 16.49 5.92
C LEU A 421 12.99 17.56 6.98
N GLY A 422 11.93 18.35 6.80
CA GLY A 422 11.47 19.34 7.78
C GLY A 422 11.56 20.80 7.36
N SER A 423 12.08 21.09 6.15
CA SER A 423 12.03 22.44 5.56
C SER A 423 10.63 22.76 5.04
N ASN A 424 9.66 22.83 5.96
CA ASN A 424 8.27 23.18 5.73
C ASN A 424 7.76 24.08 6.86
N PRO A 425 6.63 24.79 6.68
CA PRO A 425 6.14 25.76 7.67
C PRO A 425 5.85 25.20 9.07
N GLN A 426 5.78 23.88 9.21
CA GLN A 426 5.51 23.21 10.48
C GLN A 426 6.79 22.68 11.16
N SER A 427 7.97 22.86 10.56
CA SER A 427 9.23 22.23 11.01
C SER A 427 9.07 20.73 11.25
N GLN A 428 8.26 20.05 10.44
CA GLN A 428 7.91 18.64 10.59
C GLN A 428 8.77 17.80 9.64
N SER A 429 9.76 17.09 10.15
CA SER A 429 10.39 15.99 9.41
C SER A 429 9.40 14.84 9.26
N TYR A 430 9.40 14.15 8.14
CA TYR A 430 8.63 12.93 7.90
C TYR A 430 9.53 11.68 7.90
N VAL A 431 10.76 11.83 8.38
CA VAL A 431 11.74 10.74 8.48
C VAL A 431 11.94 10.39 9.96
N VAL A 432 11.61 9.15 10.31
CA VAL A 432 11.69 8.67 11.70
C VAL A 432 13.12 8.81 12.22
N GLY A 433 13.26 9.43 13.40
CA GLY A 433 14.56 9.66 14.05
C GLY A 433 15.41 10.79 13.45
N TYR A 434 14.90 11.54 12.47
CA TYR A 434 15.61 12.70 11.92
C TYR A 434 14.96 14.02 12.34
N LYS A 435 15.66 14.79 13.19
CA LYS A 435 15.28 16.15 13.59
C LYS A 435 16.44 17.09 13.20
N PRO A 436 16.31 17.89 12.13
CA PRO A 436 17.39 18.78 11.67
C PRO A 436 17.90 19.74 12.75
N THR A 437 16.98 20.24 13.58
CA THR A 437 17.27 21.02 14.78
C THR A 437 16.40 20.52 15.94
N THR A 438 16.65 20.99 17.15
CA THR A 438 15.85 20.63 18.34
C THR A 438 14.40 21.12 18.29
N SER A 439 14.09 22.13 17.47
CA SER A 439 12.72 22.63 17.27
C SER A 439 11.92 21.79 16.27
N HIS A 440 12.59 20.96 15.45
CA HIS A 440 11.91 20.11 14.49
C HIS A 440 11.24 18.92 15.16
N LYS A 441 10.06 18.56 14.65
CA LYS A 441 9.37 17.31 14.99
C LYS A 441 9.79 16.22 14.01
N ALA A 442 9.70 14.98 14.45
CA ALA A 442 9.85 13.80 13.60
C ALA A 442 8.81 12.75 14.03
N PRO A 443 8.43 11.81 13.17
CA PRO A 443 7.49 10.76 13.54
C PRO A 443 8.10 9.87 14.63
N GLU A 444 7.36 9.65 15.70
CA GLU A 444 7.73 8.82 16.83
C GLU A 444 6.84 7.58 16.94
N LYS A 445 5.69 7.56 16.24
CA LYS A 445 4.70 6.47 16.29
C LYS A 445 4.39 5.90 14.89
N PRO A 446 5.40 5.49 14.09
CA PRO A 446 5.14 4.83 12.82
C PRO A 446 4.30 3.56 13.04
N HIS A 447 3.36 3.28 12.12
CA HIS A 447 2.53 2.08 12.10
C HIS A 447 3.42 0.86 11.79
N HIS A 448 4.14 0.37 12.80
CA HIS A 448 5.15 -0.66 12.62
C HIS A 448 5.27 -1.55 13.86
N ARG A 449 4.98 -2.84 13.68
CA ARG A 449 4.84 -3.82 14.78
C ARG A 449 6.11 -3.94 15.60
N SER A 450 7.23 -4.33 14.98
CA SER A 450 8.46 -4.65 15.72
C SER A 450 9.03 -3.46 16.49
N SER A 451 8.98 -2.25 15.91
CA SER A 451 9.48 -1.04 16.59
C SER A 451 8.56 -0.54 17.71
N SER A 452 7.26 -0.88 17.68
CA SER A 452 6.31 -0.60 18.77
C SER A 452 6.51 -1.49 20.01
N CYS A 453 7.30 -2.56 19.89
CA CYS A 453 7.63 -3.43 21.01
C CYS A 453 8.77 -2.85 21.86
N ALA A 454 8.74 -3.11 23.17
CA ALA A 454 9.82 -2.73 24.11
C ALA A 454 11.20 -3.22 23.61
N THR A 455 12.34 -2.73 24.09
CA THR A 455 13.63 -3.36 23.73
C THR A 455 13.90 -4.64 24.54
N ASN A 456 13.28 -4.78 25.71
CA ASN A 456 13.34 -5.99 26.53
C ASN A 456 12.46 -7.10 25.93
N TYR A 457 13.08 -8.19 25.47
CA TYR A 457 12.38 -9.36 24.92
C TYR A 457 11.49 -10.08 25.93
N ALA A 458 11.75 -9.96 27.23
CA ALA A 458 10.88 -10.53 28.27
C ALA A 458 9.54 -9.78 28.39
N SER A 459 9.46 -8.53 27.92
CA SER A 459 8.22 -7.77 27.93
C SER A 459 7.30 -8.25 26.79
N PRO A 460 6.03 -8.60 27.08
CA PRO A 460 5.10 -9.01 26.04
C PRO A 460 4.83 -7.86 25.09
N CYS A 461 4.72 -8.17 23.80
CA CYS A 461 4.26 -7.23 22.78
C CYS A 461 2.98 -7.76 22.17
N THR A 462 1.88 -7.04 22.37
CA THR A 462 0.53 -7.43 21.95
C THR A 462 -0.16 -6.24 21.29
N TRP A 463 -1.45 -6.37 20.96
CA TRP A 463 -2.29 -5.26 20.51
C TRP A 463 -2.26 -4.02 21.40
N ALA A 464 -1.95 -4.15 22.69
CA ALA A 464 -1.74 -2.99 23.57
C ALA A 464 -0.58 -2.08 23.10
N ALA A 465 0.42 -2.62 22.40
CA ALA A 465 1.50 -1.84 21.80
C ALA A 465 1.03 -1.03 20.58
N LEU A 466 0.01 -1.49 19.84
CA LEU A 466 -0.64 -0.68 18.80
C LEU A 466 -1.30 0.55 19.42
N ASP A 467 -2.06 0.33 20.49
CA ASP A 467 -2.87 1.34 21.17
C ASP A 467 -2.10 2.27 22.10
N ASN A 468 -0.84 1.98 22.40
CA ASN A 468 -0.04 2.79 23.31
C ASN A 468 0.12 4.21 22.77
N THR A 469 -0.16 5.22 23.59
CA THR A 469 0.00 6.63 23.19
C THR A 469 1.44 7.12 23.22
N ASP A 470 2.37 6.37 23.82
CA ASP A 470 3.80 6.71 23.85
C ASP A 470 4.47 6.48 22.48
N PRO A 471 5.63 7.12 22.22
CA PRO A 471 6.51 6.77 21.12
C PRO A 471 6.78 5.26 21.00
N ASN A 472 7.08 4.80 19.79
CA ASN A 472 7.60 3.45 19.58
C ASN A 472 8.89 3.28 20.43
N PRO A 473 8.99 2.23 21.29
CA PRO A 473 10.15 2.06 22.16
C PRO A 473 11.48 1.90 21.41
N SER A 474 11.43 1.38 20.17
CA SER A 474 12.58 1.34 19.28
C SER A 474 12.43 2.39 18.18
N VAL A 475 13.43 3.23 17.99
CA VAL A 475 13.43 4.21 16.90
C VAL A 475 13.67 3.49 15.58
N LEU A 476 12.67 3.50 14.68
CA LEU A 476 12.76 2.94 13.33
C LEU A 476 13.53 3.89 12.40
N GLN A 477 14.81 4.07 12.70
CA GLN A 477 15.63 5.14 12.13
C GLN A 477 15.63 5.12 10.60
N GLY A 478 15.30 6.27 9.99
CA GLY A 478 15.36 6.48 8.54
C GLY A 478 14.10 6.09 7.77
N ALA A 479 13.06 5.55 8.42
CA ALA A 479 11.81 5.25 7.74
C ALA A 479 11.10 6.53 7.28
N LEU A 480 10.71 6.60 6.01
CA LEU A 480 9.89 7.67 5.48
C LEU A 480 8.42 7.30 5.69
N VAL A 481 7.70 8.10 6.49
CA VAL A 481 6.27 7.85 6.70
C VAL A 481 5.45 8.29 5.49
N GLY A 482 4.23 7.76 5.38
CA GLY A 482 3.29 8.07 4.30
C GLY A 482 3.18 9.57 3.98
N GLY A 483 3.09 10.40 5.02
CA GLY A 483 3.22 11.85 4.90
C GLY A 483 1.92 12.61 5.22
N PRO A 484 1.90 13.92 4.93
CA PRO A 484 0.74 14.73 5.25
C PRO A 484 -0.40 14.50 4.25
N ASP A 485 -1.58 14.98 4.61
CA ASP A 485 -2.65 15.18 3.62
C ASP A 485 -2.34 16.39 2.71
N ARG A 486 -3.27 16.64 1.77
CA ARG A 486 -3.12 17.69 0.76
C ARG A 486 -3.12 19.14 1.31
N TYR A 487 -3.28 19.31 2.62
CA TYR A 487 -3.26 20.61 3.31
C TYR A 487 -2.15 20.68 4.37
N ASP A 488 -1.11 19.83 4.23
CA ASP A 488 0.00 19.71 5.16
C ASP A 488 -0.39 19.17 6.56
N ALA A 489 -1.63 18.73 6.77
CA ALA A 489 -2.03 18.21 8.07
C ALA A 489 -1.43 16.81 8.28
N TYR A 490 -0.72 16.65 9.39
CA TYR A 490 -0.09 15.40 9.80
C TYR A 490 -0.24 15.21 11.31
N THR A 491 -0.66 14.01 11.71
CA THR A 491 -0.78 13.62 13.11
C THR A 491 0.04 12.36 13.31
N ASP A 492 1.00 12.40 14.22
CA ASP A 492 1.82 11.25 14.58
C ASP A 492 1.01 10.27 15.44
N ASN A 493 0.41 9.28 14.79
CA ASN A 493 -0.51 8.32 15.38
C ASN A 493 -0.31 6.95 14.75
N ARG A 494 0.04 5.97 15.58
CA ARG A 494 0.27 4.58 15.16
C ARG A 494 -0.94 3.94 14.49
N ARG A 495 -2.17 4.33 14.83
CA ARG A 495 -3.39 3.81 14.16
C ARG A 495 -3.68 4.46 12.82
N ASP A 496 -3.06 5.59 12.50
CA ASP A 496 -3.18 6.22 11.20
C ASP A 496 -2.21 5.57 10.22
N TYR A 497 -2.62 4.41 9.70
CA TYR A 497 -1.88 3.66 8.69
C TYR A 497 -1.85 4.36 7.31
N VAL A 498 -2.45 5.53 7.14
CA VAL A 498 -2.31 6.31 5.89
C VAL A 498 -1.10 7.22 6.01
N LYS A 499 -1.05 8.03 7.08
CA LYS A 499 -0.01 9.04 7.27
C LYS A 499 1.25 8.50 7.94
N ASN A 500 1.13 7.46 8.78
CA ASN A 500 2.22 6.88 9.57
C ASN A 500 2.66 5.49 9.11
N GLU A 501 2.10 4.97 8.02
CA GLU A 501 2.66 3.77 7.38
C GLU A 501 4.09 4.04 6.89
N VAL A 502 4.89 2.98 6.94
CA VAL A 502 6.27 2.90 6.47
C VAL A 502 6.39 1.60 5.68
N ALA A 503 7.04 1.63 4.52
CA ALA A 503 7.14 0.48 3.63
C ALA A 503 8.44 0.49 2.82
N LEU A 504 8.85 -0.68 2.33
CA LEU A 504 10.06 -0.84 1.51
C LEU A 504 10.08 0.14 0.33
N ASP A 505 8.95 0.26 -0.36
CA ASP A 505 8.80 1.07 -1.58
C ASP A 505 8.72 2.57 -1.27
N PHE A 506 8.30 2.95 -0.04
CA PHE A 506 8.29 4.35 0.39
C PHE A 506 9.70 4.93 0.45
N ASN A 507 10.64 4.14 0.95
CA ASN A 507 12.03 4.54 1.08
C ASN A 507 12.85 4.41 -0.21
N ALA A 508 12.39 3.63 -1.20
CA ALA A 508 13.24 3.21 -2.32
C ALA A 508 13.67 4.40 -3.21
N GLY A 509 12.71 5.14 -3.77
CA GLY A 509 13.02 6.34 -4.57
C GLY A 509 13.67 7.45 -3.73
N TYR A 510 13.22 7.62 -2.48
CA TYR A 510 13.81 8.57 -1.53
C TYR A 510 15.31 8.33 -1.31
N THR A 511 15.73 7.07 -1.15
CA THR A 511 17.14 6.70 -0.96
C THR A 511 17.99 7.07 -2.18
N GLY A 512 17.47 6.84 -3.39
CA GLY A 512 18.13 7.28 -4.62
C GLY A 512 18.24 8.80 -4.72
N ALA A 513 17.19 9.53 -4.35
CA ALA A 513 17.18 10.99 -4.35
C ALA A 513 18.18 11.59 -3.34
N LEU A 514 18.28 11.01 -2.14
CA LEU A 514 19.30 11.40 -1.15
C LEU A 514 20.72 11.27 -1.70
N ALA A 515 21.03 10.15 -2.37
CA ALA A 515 22.36 9.95 -2.94
C ALA A 515 22.68 10.98 -4.03
N ALA A 516 21.74 11.24 -4.93
CA ALA A 516 21.89 12.24 -5.97
C ALA A 516 22.09 13.66 -5.39
N LEU A 517 21.29 14.04 -4.39
CA LEU A 517 21.42 15.33 -3.70
C LEU A 517 22.73 15.43 -2.91
N SER A 518 23.20 14.35 -2.31
CA SER A 518 24.52 14.29 -1.67
C SER A 518 25.65 14.56 -2.66
N GLY A 519 25.58 13.96 -3.86
CA GLY A 519 26.54 14.22 -4.94
C GLY A 519 26.50 15.66 -5.44
N LEU A 520 25.29 16.22 -5.62
CA LEU A 520 25.10 17.60 -6.03
C LEU A 520 25.58 18.60 -4.96
N ASP A 521 25.32 18.36 -3.67
CA ASP A 521 25.80 19.23 -2.57
C ASP A 521 27.34 19.29 -2.57
N ALA A 522 28.00 18.15 -2.77
CA ALA A 522 29.45 18.09 -2.90
C ALA A 522 29.95 18.83 -4.15
N ALA A 523 29.28 18.67 -5.29
CA ALA A 523 29.65 19.35 -6.54
C ALA A 523 29.47 20.88 -6.46
N ILE A 524 28.34 21.34 -5.92
CA ILE A 524 28.03 22.75 -5.66
C ILE A 524 29.08 23.36 -4.72
N THR A 525 29.38 22.67 -3.61
CA THR A 525 30.38 23.12 -2.64
C THR A 525 31.77 23.19 -3.27
N LYS A 526 32.17 22.18 -4.05
CA LYS A 526 33.47 22.15 -4.76
C LYS A 526 33.62 23.28 -5.77
N ALA A 527 32.51 23.70 -6.41
CA ALA A 527 32.49 24.83 -7.33
C ALA A 527 32.52 26.21 -6.61
N GLY A 528 32.56 26.24 -5.27
CA GLY A 528 32.45 27.49 -4.50
C GLY A 528 31.06 28.12 -4.56
N CYS A 529 30.06 27.37 -5.02
CA CYS A 529 28.68 27.82 -5.12
C CYS A 529 27.91 27.53 -3.80
N THR A 530 26.77 28.20 -3.64
CA THR A 530 25.72 27.78 -2.72
C THR A 530 24.55 27.21 -3.51
N TRP A 531 23.65 26.48 -2.86
CA TRP A 531 22.41 26.08 -3.52
C TRP A 531 21.57 27.28 -4.00
N SER A 532 21.58 28.40 -3.27
CA SER A 532 20.87 29.61 -3.69
C SER A 532 21.45 30.18 -4.99
N SER A 533 22.77 30.29 -5.08
CA SER A 533 23.44 30.75 -6.31
C SER A 533 23.31 29.74 -7.46
N TYR A 534 23.25 28.44 -7.16
CA TYR A 534 23.01 27.39 -8.15
C TYR A 534 21.57 27.47 -8.70
N CYS A 535 20.56 27.52 -7.83
CA CYS A 535 19.15 27.55 -8.23
C CYS A 535 18.72 28.86 -8.90
N SER A 536 19.39 29.98 -8.60
CA SER A 536 19.24 31.25 -9.32
C SER A 536 20.07 31.32 -10.60
N MET A 537 20.84 30.28 -10.92
CA MET A 537 21.80 30.24 -12.03
C MET A 537 22.87 31.34 -11.99
N ALA A 538 23.09 31.96 -10.83
CA ALA A 538 24.17 32.93 -10.61
C ALA A 538 25.55 32.25 -10.49
N CYS A 539 25.58 30.93 -10.27
CA CYS A 539 26.80 30.13 -10.22
C CYS A 539 26.63 28.87 -11.08
N THR A 540 27.61 28.61 -11.94
CA THR A 540 27.62 27.42 -12.81
C THR A 540 28.38 26.29 -12.14
N VAL A 541 27.72 25.15 -11.96
CA VAL A 541 28.36 23.92 -11.49
C VAL A 541 28.64 23.07 -12.72
N PRO A 542 29.92 22.76 -13.02
CA PRO A 542 30.23 21.84 -14.11
C PRO A 542 29.53 20.51 -13.88
N ASP A 543 29.03 19.92 -14.96
CA ASP A 543 28.55 18.55 -14.86
C ASP A 543 29.66 17.68 -14.28
N ALA A 544 29.31 16.80 -13.34
CA ALA A 544 30.15 15.65 -13.11
C ALA A 544 30.20 14.90 -14.45
N GLY A 545 31.33 15.01 -15.16
CA GLY A 545 31.56 14.18 -16.35
C GLY A 545 31.33 12.71 -15.98
N PRO A 546 31.08 11.83 -16.96
CA PRO A 546 30.88 10.41 -16.68
C PRO A 546 32.01 9.95 -15.78
N THR A 547 31.70 9.62 -14.52
CA THR A 547 32.72 9.07 -13.64
C THR A 547 33.17 7.77 -14.31
N PRO A 548 34.43 7.65 -14.72
CA PRO A 548 34.90 6.37 -15.22
C PRO A 548 34.61 5.36 -14.12
N SER A 549 33.96 4.25 -14.48
CA SER A 549 33.89 3.11 -13.57
C SER A 549 35.31 2.90 -13.06
N PRO A 550 35.54 2.87 -11.73
CA PRO A 550 36.88 2.72 -11.21
C PRO A 550 37.51 1.53 -11.91
N SER A 551 38.63 1.76 -12.58
CA SER A 551 39.40 0.67 -13.17
C SER A 551 39.63 -0.36 -12.07
N PRO A 552 39.60 -1.67 -12.37
CA PRO A 552 40.04 -2.67 -11.41
C PRO A 552 41.36 -2.19 -10.82
N PRO A 553 41.56 -2.25 -9.48
CA PRO A 553 42.84 -1.89 -8.92
C PRO A 553 43.90 -2.66 -9.69
N SER A 554 44.89 -1.93 -10.23
CA SER A 554 46.05 -2.55 -10.86
C SER A 554 46.54 -3.64 -9.91
N PRO A 555 46.79 -4.88 -10.38
CA PRO A 555 47.27 -5.94 -9.50
C PRO A 555 48.42 -5.37 -8.69
N ALA A 556 48.32 -5.48 -7.37
CA ALA A 556 49.35 -4.99 -6.47
C ALA A 556 50.70 -5.51 -6.99
N PRO A 557 51.75 -4.66 -7.06
CA PRO A 557 53.06 -5.14 -7.43
C PRO A 557 53.37 -6.38 -6.60
N PRO A 558 53.89 -7.46 -7.21
CA PRO A 558 54.13 -8.71 -6.50
C PRO A 558 54.92 -8.39 -5.24
N SER A 559 54.35 -8.80 -4.10
CA SER A 559 55.04 -8.69 -2.81
C SER A 559 56.43 -9.33 -2.97
N PRO A 560 57.50 -8.71 -2.46
CA PRO A 560 58.84 -9.28 -2.55
C PRO A 560 58.81 -10.73 -2.06
N ALA A 561 59.39 -11.62 -2.86
CA ALA A 561 59.47 -13.03 -2.51
C ALA A 561 60.01 -13.18 -1.07
N PRO A 562 59.39 -14.03 -0.22
CA PRO A 562 59.92 -14.30 1.09
C PRO A 562 61.37 -14.80 0.97
N PRO A 563 62.31 -14.33 1.79
CA PRO A 563 63.67 -14.83 1.76
C PRO A 563 63.67 -16.32 2.09
N SER A 564 64.40 -17.10 1.29
CA SER A 564 64.60 -18.53 1.49
C SER A 564 65.06 -18.84 2.92
N PRO A 565 64.54 -19.92 3.55
CA PRO A 565 64.84 -20.24 4.93
C PRO A 565 66.32 -20.59 5.12
N VAL A 566 66.95 -19.89 6.07
CA VAL A 566 68.30 -20.19 6.58
C VAL A 566 68.20 -21.39 7.55
N PRO A 567 69.11 -22.37 7.47
CA PRO A 567 69.09 -23.55 8.34
C PRO A 567 69.39 -23.20 9.81
N PRO A 568 68.78 -23.89 10.79
CA PRO A 568 68.96 -23.56 12.20
C PRO A 568 70.28 -24.14 12.75
N SER A 569 70.97 -23.33 13.56
CA SER A 569 72.05 -23.75 14.46
C SER A 569 71.58 -23.72 15.92
N PRO A 570 72.20 -24.52 16.81
CA PRO A 570 71.60 -24.97 18.08
C PRO A 570 71.90 -24.03 19.27
N VAL A 571 70.98 -23.95 20.23
CA VAL A 571 71.19 -23.23 21.52
C VAL A 571 70.83 -24.14 22.72
N PRO A 572 71.58 -24.08 23.84
CA PRO A 572 71.53 -25.02 24.99
C PRO A 572 70.53 -24.60 26.11
N PRO A 573 70.36 -25.41 27.18
CA PRO A 573 69.16 -25.42 28.02
C PRO A 573 69.20 -24.52 29.27
N SER A 574 68.02 -24.19 29.82
CA SER A 574 67.83 -23.48 31.10
C SER A 574 66.60 -24.06 31.86
N PRO A 575 66.50 -23.92 33.21
CA PRO A 575 66.01 -24.96 34.11
C PRO A 575 64.53 -24.89 34.52
N SER A 576 64.12 -25.98 35.17
CA SER A 576 62.77 -26.47 35.53
C SER A 576 62.04 -25.74 36.67
N PRO A 577 60.69 -25.66 36.63
CA PRO A 577 59.82 -25.56 37.81
C PRO A 577 58.96 -26.82 38.08
N LYS A 578 58.62 -27.01 39.38
CA LYS A 578 57.90 -28.13 40.04
C LYS A 578 56.38 -28.23 39.68
N PRO A 579 55.68 -29.36 40.02
CA PRO A 579 54.44 -29.82 39.36
C PRO A 579 53.13 -29.66 40.15
N SER A 580 51.99 -29.67 39.42
CA SER A 580 50.66 -30.23 39.79
C SER A 580 49.70 -30.20 38.57
N PRO A 581 48.52 -30.89 38.56
CA PRO A 581 48.29 -32.30 38.33
C PRO A 581 47.60 -32.61 36.96
N SER A 582 47.62 -33.91 36.61
CA SER A 582 47.31 -34.51 35.31
C SER A 582 45.82 -34.57 34.92
N PRO A 583 45.45 -34.33 33.63
CA PRO A 583 44.12 -34.64 33.09
C PRO A 583 44.02 -36.08 32.53
N SER A 584 42.84 -36.67 32.77
CA SER A 584 42.40 -38.05 32.45
C SER A 584 42.24 -38.32 30.94
N PRO A 585 42.50 -39.55 30.44
CA PRO A 585 42.52 -39.88 29.00
C PRO A 585 41.15 -40.20 28.37
N SER A 586 41.04 -39.82 27.10
CA SER A 586 39.96 -40.19 26.16
C SER A 586 40.09 -41.66 25.70
N PRO A 587 39.00 -42.46 25.66
CA PRO A 587 39.06 -43.84 25.14
C PRO A 587 38.88 -43.95 23.61
N LYS A 588 39.52 -45.00 23.06
CA LYS A 588 39.74 -45.39 21.66
C LYS A 588 38.57 -46.23 21.07
N PRO A 589 38.40 -46.32 19.72
CA PRO A 589 37.32 -47.09 19.07
C PRO A 589 37.50 -48.63 19.14
N SER A 590 36.37 -49.35 19.18
CA SER A 590 36.25 -50.83 19.25
C SER A 590 35.63 -51.41 17.95
N PRO A 591 35.86 -52.68 17.57
CA PRO A 591 35.68 -53.20 16.21
C PRO A 591 34.27 -53.74 15.90
N SER A 592 34.01 -53.89 14.60
CA SER A 592 32.77 -54.42 13.99
C SER A 592 32.60 -55.95 14.16
N PRO A 593 31.40 -56.47 14.49
CA PRO A 593 31.07 -57.89 14.39
C PRO A 593 30.23 -58.29 13.16
N SER A 594 30.45 -59.54 12.75
CA SER A 594 29.90 -60.35 11.63
C SER A 594 28.38 -60.69 11.76
N PRO A 595 27.67 -61.15 10.69
CA PRO A 595 26.22 -61.32 10.67
C PRO A 595 25.75 -62.74 11.08
N SER A 596 24.56 -62.84 11.68
CA SER A 596 23.83 -64.11 11.94
C SER A 596 22.30 -63.87 12.05
N PRO A 597 21.43 -64.91 12.01
CA PRO A 597 20.60 -65.28 10.86
C PRO A 597 19.12 -64.87 10.97
N SER A 598 18.44 -64.94 9.83
CA SER A 598 17.02 -64.63 9.61
C SER A 598 16.05 -65.50 10.43
N PRO A 599 15.01 -64.94 11.08
CA PRO A 599 13.87 -65.71 11.58
C PRO A 599 12.83 -65.98 10.48
N SER A 600 12.43 -67.26 10.44
CA SER A 600 11.40 -67.91 9.59
C SER A 600 9.98 -67.34 9.81
N PRO A 601 9.08 -67.37 8.79
CA PRO A 601 7.73 -66.83 8.90
C PRO A 601 6.77 -67.77 9.66
N SER A 602 5.86 -67.21 10.46
CA SER A 602 4.75 -67.94 11.09
C SER A 602 3.54 -67.01 11.34
N PRO A 603 2.32 -67.54 11.54
CA PRO A 603 1.37 -67.85 10.49
C PRO A 603 0.17 -66.89 10.46
N LYS A 604 -0.53 -66.87 9.32
CA LYS A 604 -1.77 -66.13 9.08
C LYS A 604 -2.89 -66.55 10.04
N PRO A 605 -3.53 -65.62 10.78
CA PRO A 605 -4.74 -65.93 11.53
C PRO A 605 -5.92 -66.26 10.59
N SER A 606 -6.55 -67.40 10.87
CA SER A 606 -7.79 -67.92 10.26
C SER A 606 -9.03 -67.17 10.79
N PRO A 607 -10.13 -67.05 10.02
CA PRO A 607 -11.31 -66.28 10.43
C PRO A 607 -12.30 -67.09 11.30
N SER A 608 -12.81 -66.52 12.39
CA SER A 608 -14.07 -66.94 13.04
C SER A 608 -14.43 -66.06 14.26
N PRO A 609 -15.69 -65.99 14.73
CA PRO A 609 -16.99 -66.08 14.05
C PRO A 609 -17.82 -64.79 14.21
N SER A 610 -18.86 -64.66 13.39
CA SER A 610 -19.87 -63.61 13.43
C SER A 610 -20.63 -63.56 14.76
N PRO A 611 -20.78 -62.39 15.43
CA PRO A 611 -21.80 -62.19 16.43
C PRO A 611 -23.17 -61.94 15.78
N SER A 612 -24.13 -62.76 16.19
CA SER A 612 -25.57 -62.69 15.89
C SER A 612 -26.17 -61.30 16.19
N PRO A 613 -27.14 -60.83 15.41
CA PRO A 613 -27.73 -59.50 15.58
C PRO A 613 -28.61 -59.43 16.84
N SER A 614 -28.40 -58.40 17.66
CA SER A 614 -29.31 -58.03 18.76
C SER A 614 -29.97 -56.67 18.49
N PRO A 615 -31.17 -56.45 19.04
CA PRO A 615 -32.27 -55.81 18.34
C PRO A 615 -32.17 -54.29 18.22
N LYS A 616 -32.72 -53.80 17.10
CA LYS A 616 -32.92 -52.40 16.73
C LYS A 616 -33.55 -51.59 17.88
N PRO A 617 -32.88 -50.53 18.38
CA PRO A 617 -33.54 -49.53 19.20
C PRO A 617 -34.59 -48.79 18.35
N SER A 618 -35.80 -48.73 18.89
CA SER A 618 -36.91 -47.93 18.38
C SER A 618 -36.49 -46.46 18.25
N PRO A 619 -36.89 -45.74 17.19
CA PRO A 619 -36.56 -44.32 17.02
C PRO A 619 -37.20 -43.50 18.14
N SER A 620 -36.36 -42.92 19.00
CA SER A 620 -36.79 -41.87 19.93
C SER A 620 -37.15 -40.62 19.12
N PRO A 621 -38.28 -39.96 19.41
CA PRO A 621 -38.79 -38.85 18.62
C PRO A 621 -37.78 -37.69 18.56
N SER A 622 -37.62 -37.17 17.34
CA SER A 622 -36.83 -35.98 17.03
C SER A 622 -37.14 -34.86 18.02
N PRO A 623 -36.13 -34.23 18.65
CA PRO A 623 -36.35 -32.97 19.32
C PRO A 623 -36.87 -31.96 18.28
N SER A 624 -37.96 -31.30 18.67
CA SER A 624 -38.61 -30.22 17.94
C SER A 624 -37.59 -29.12 17.59
N PRO A 625 -37.65 -28.51 16.39
CA PRO A 625 -36.76 -27.42 16.02
C PRO A 625 -36.88 -26.30 17.04
N SER A 626 -35.75 -25.99 17.69
CA SER A 626 -35.62 -24.78 18.49
C SER A 626 -35.97 -23.58 17.60
N PRO A 627 -36.77 -22.60 18.09
CA PRO A 627 -37.16 -21.45 17.29
C PRO A 627 -35.91 -20.74 16.78
N SER A 628 -35.84 -20.63 15.45
CA SER A 628 -34.83 -19.86 14.75
C SER A 628 -34.69 -18.48 15.42
N PRO A 629 -33.49 -18.06 15.85
CA PRO A 629 -33.31 -16.71 16.35
C PRO A 629 -33.79 -15.74 15.26
N SER A 630 -34.64 -14.79 15.66
CA SER A 630 -35.05 -13.69 14.80
C SER A 630 -33.80 -13.05 14.18
N PRO A 631 -33.82 -12.68 12.89
CA PRO A 631 -32.66 -12.10 12.24
C PRO A 631 -32.28 -10.82 12.96
N THR A 632 -31.22 -10.89 13.75
CA THR A 632 -30.54 -9.71 14.26
C THR A 632 -30.12 -8.93 13.03
N THR A 633 -30.64 -7.72 12.88
CA THR A 633 -30.17 -6.77 11.87
C THR A 633 -28.68 -6.57 12.09
N SER A 634 -27.87 -7.25 11.29
CA SER A 634 -26.43 -7.08 11.29
C SER A 634 -26.13 -5.67 10.85
N THR A 635 -25.70 -4.84 11.80
CA THR A 635 -25.24 -3.49 11.52
C THR A 635 -23.99 -3.58 10.65
N CYS A 636 -24.11 -3.11 9.41
CA CYS A 636 -22.99 -2.90 8.51
C CYS A 636 -21.97 -1.95 9.17
N SER A 637 -20.84 -2.50 9.60
CA SER A 637 -19.69 -1.82 10.20
C SER A 637 -18.81 -1.21 9.12
N SER A 638 -18.14 -0.09 9.40
CA SER A 638 -17.14 0.52 8.51
C SER A 638 -15.94 -0.39 8.21
N SER A 639 -15.82 -1.50 8.93
CA SER A 639 -14.82 -2.56 8.70
C SER A 639 -15.20 -3.58 7.63
N ASP A 640 -16.42 -3.53 7.09
CA ASP A 640 -16.86 -4.44 6.02
C ASP A 640 -16.64 -3.77 4.66
N TRP A 641 -15.64 -4.24 3.90
CA TRP A 641 -15.13 -3.54 2.71
C TRP A 641 -16.20 -3.31 1.63
N ALA A 642 -17.18 -4.23 1.52
CA ALA A 642 -18.29 -4.09 0.57
C ALA A 642 -19.22 -2.93 0.97
N CYS A 643 -19.40 -2.72 2.28
CA CYS A 643 -20.11 -1.57 2.83
C CYS A 643 -19.32 -0.27 2.66
N ALA A 644 -18.00 -0.29 2.89
CA ALA A 644 -17.13 0.88 2.72
C ALA A 644 -17.00 1.31 1.24
N ALA A 645 -16.92 0.35 0.31
CA ALA A 645 -16.90 0.61 -1.12
C ALA A 645 -18.21 1.25 -1.61
N CYS A 646 -19.34 0.82 -1.07
CA CYS A 646 -20.65 1.42 -1.36
C CYS A 646 -20.86 2.80 -0.69
N ALA A 647 -20.27 3.03 0.49
CA ALA A 647 -20.41 4.27 1.26
C ALA A 647 -19.42 5.39 0.85
N ASN A 648 -18.26 5.04 0.28
CA ASN A 648 -17.20 6.00 -0.07
C ASN A 648 -17.08 6.30 -1.58
N THR A 649 -17.96 5.75 -2.41
CA THR A 649 -18.01 6.10 -3.83
C THR A 649 -19.09 7.15 -4.06
N TRP A 650 -18.70 8.31 -4.58
CA TRP A 650 -19.61 9.11 -5.39
C TRP A 650 -19.93 8.26 -6.62
N VAL A 651 -21.06 7.55 -6.60
CA VAL A 651 -21.46 6.64 -7.66
C VAL A 651 -21.87 7.48 -8.87
N LEU A 652 -20.92 7.73 -9.78
CA LEU A 652 -21.15 8.49 -11.01
C LEU A 652 -21.76 7.64 -12.14
N ASP A 653 -21.97 6.32 -11.93
CA ASP A 653 -22.48 5.40 -12.97
C ASP A 653 -23.52 4.38 -12.43
N GLN A 654 -24.53 4.08 -13.25
CA GLN A 654 -25.67 3.21 -12.94
C GLN A 654 -25.29 1.75 -12.71
N ASN A 655 -24.24 1.25 -13.39
CA ASN A 655 -23.78 -0.13 -13.21
C ASN A 655 -23.08 -0.34 -11.86
N ALA A 656 -22.49 0.73 -11.28
CA ALA A 656 -21.89 0.68 -9.96
C ALA A 656 -22.93 0.62 -8.82
N CYS A 657 -24.07 1.34 -8.85
CA CYS A 657 -25.18 1.12 -7.87
C CYS A 657 -25.74 -0.30 -8.03
N ARG A 658 -25.97 -0.80 -9.26
CA ARG A 658 -26.47 -2.18 -9.48
C ARG A 658 -25.56 -3.24 -8.87
N THR A 659 -24.25 -3.08 -9.05
CA THR A 659 -23.23 -4.01 -8.54
C THR A 659 -23.08 -3.92 -7.02
N CYS A 660 -23.13 -2.71 -6.46
CA CYS A 660 -23.14 -2.51 -5.02
C CYS A 660 -24.37 -3.17 -4.35
N VAL A 661 -25.56 -2.94 -4.91
CA VAL A 661 -26.82 -3.50 -4.39
C VAL A 661 -26.86 -5.03 -4.49
N SER A 662 -26.39 -5.61 -5.60
CA SER A 662 -26.34 -7.07 -5.74
C SER A 662 -25.34 -7.70 -4.76
N THR A 663 -24.21 -7.03 -4.51
CA THR A 663 -23.17 -7.46 -3.57
C THR A 663 -23.66 -7.42 -2.12
N LEU A 664 -24.38 -6.36 -1.72
CA LEU A 664 -24.96 -6.25 -0.37
C LEU A 664 -26.06 -7.30 -0.14
N ARG A 665 -26.91 -7.56 -1.15
CA ARG A 665 -27.97 -8.58 -1.08
C ARG A 665 -27.42 -10.00 -1.02
N ALA A 666 -26.38 -10.31 -1.80
CA ALA A 666 -25.72 -11.62 -1.77
C ALA A 666 -25.12 -11.96 -0.39
N LYS A 667 -24.85 -10.95 0.43
CA LYS A 667 -24.35 -11.06 1.81
C LYS A 667 -25.43 -10.96 2.89
N GLY A 668 -26.71 -10.82 2.53
CA GLY A 668 -27.82 -10.68 3.47
C GLY A 668 -27.85 -9.34 4.23
N LEU A 669 -27.16 -8.31 3.71
CA LEU A 669 -27.02 -6.99 4.35
C LEU A 669 -28.05 -5.99 3.82
N ASP A 670 -28.37 -4.96 4.62
CA ASP A 670 -29.34 -3.92 4.26
C ASP A 670 -28.83 -3.03 3.11
N ALA A 671 -29.48 -3.16 1.95
CA ALA A 671 -29.18 -2.36 0.75
C ALA A 671 -29.55 -0.87 0.90
N GLY A 672 -30.31 -0.50 1.95
CA GLY A 672 -30.73 0.88 2.23
C GLY A 672 -29.56 1.85 2.43
N LYS A 673 -28.36 1.39 2.79
CA LYS A 673 -27.16 2.24 2.89
C LYS A 673 -26.65 2.75 1.53
N CYS A 674 -27.11 2.18 0.42
CA CYS A 674 -26.76 2.66 -0.92
C CYS A 674 -27.50 3.97 -1.30
N ILE A 675 -28.53 4.37 -0.53
CA ILE A 675 -29.33 5.59 -0.75
C ILE A 675 -28.53 6.87 -0.52
N ASN A 676 -27.67 6.90 0.50
CA ASN A 676 -26.82 8.06 0.80
C ASN A 676 -25.84 8.37 -0.35
N SER A 677 -25.52 7.37 -1.18
CA SER A 677 -24.68 7.54 -2.37
C SER A 677 -25.48 8.10 -3.56
N CYS A 678 -26.82 8.06 -3.53
CA CYS A 678 -27.68 8.65 -4.55
C CYS A 678 -28.02 10.14 -4.29
N SER A 679 -27.73 10.71 -3.10
CA SER A 679 -28.07 12.11 -2.76
C SER A 679 -27.15 13.16 -3.38
N GLY A 680 -26.08 12.74 -4.07
CA GLY A 680 -25.12 13.62 -4.76
C GLY A 680 -25.23 13.64 -6.30
N ILE A 681 -26.24 12.98 -6.88
CA ILE A 681 -26.37 12.83 -8.33
C ILE A 681 -26.99 14.08 -8.96
N ALA A 682 -26.32 14.64 -9.96
CA ALA A 682 -26.62 15.95 -10.52
C ALA A 682 -27.94 16.08 -11.32
N THR A 683 -28.58 14.96 -11.71
CA THR A 683 -29.82 15.01 -12.51
C THR A 683 -30.92 14.14 -11.94
N ALA A 684 -32.16 14.66 -11.95
CA ALA A 684 -33.34 14.00 -11.42
C ALA A 684 -33.63 12.64 -12.09
N ALA A 685 -33.27 12.46 -13.37
CA ALA A 685 -33.44 11.20 -14.09
C ALA A 685 -32.48 10.10 -13.60
N LEU A 686 -31.19 10.42 -13.43
CA LEU A 686 -30.20 9.48 -12.89
C LEU A 686 -30.45 9.17 -11.41
N GLN A 687 -30.91 10.17 -10.64
CA GLN A 687 -31.28 9.98 -9.24
C GLN A 687 -32.51 9.08 -9.09
N THR A 688 -33.49 9.20 -10.00
CA THR A 688 -34.68 8.32 -10.05
C THR A 688 -34.31 6.89 -10.41
N VAL A 689 -33.39 6.67 -11.35
CA VAL A 689 -32.89 5.33 -11.70
C VAL A 689 -32.05 4.74 -10.56
N CYS A 690 -31.19 5.53 -9.90
CA CYS A 690 -30.40 5.11 -8.73
C CYS A 690 -31.33 4.67 -7.58
N MET A 691 -32.29 5.52 -7.21
CA MET A 691 -33.21 5.24 -6.11
C MET A 691 -34.17 4.08 -6.42
N GLY A 692 -34.68 3.97 -7.66
CA GLY A 692 -35.53 2.84 -8.07
C GLY A 692 -34.80 1.49 -8.11
N THR A 693 -33.47 1.52 -8.32
CA THR A 693 -32.62 0.31 -8.37
C THR A 693 -32.06 -0.06 -6.99
N CYS A 694 -31.77 0.94 -6.17
CA CYS A 694 -31.21 0.78 -4.84
C CYS A 694 -32.32 0.51 -3.77
N VAL A 695 -33.61 0.76 -4.06
CA VAL A 695 -34.77 0.49 -3.15
C VAL A 695 -35.88 -0.43 -3.75
N PRO A 696 -35.60 -1.60 -4.34
CA PRO A 696 -36.68 -2.56 -4.59
C PRO A 696 -36.86 -3.49 -3.39
N ASN A 697 -38.05 -3.48 -2.78
CA ASN A 697 -38.59 -4.46 -1.79
C ASN A 697 -38.27 -4.29 -0.28
N SER A 698 -37.83 -3.12 0.21
CA SER A 698 -37.75 -2.88 1.67
C SER A 698 -39.11 -2.62 2.34
N ALA A 699 -40.20 -2.57 1.58
CA ALA A 699 -41.57 -2.52 2.11
C ALA A 699 -41.98 -3.74 2.96
N ALA A 700 -41.09 -4.71 3.18
CA ALA A 700 -41.41 -5.92 3.93
C ALA A 700 -40.97 -5.94 5.41
N LYS A 701 -40.11 -5.03 5.90
CA LYS A 701 -39.64 -5.07 7.30
C LYS A 701 -39.44 -3.67 7.90
N GLY A 702 -40.41 -3.26 8.72
CA GLY A 702 -40.55 -1.90 9.24
C GLY A 702 -39.41 -1.41 10.13
N VAL A 703 -38.69 -0.40 9.64
CA VAL A 703 -37.79 0.43 10.43
C VAL A 703 -38.11 1.90 10.18
N ASP A 704 -38.60 2.54 11.24
CA ASP A 704 -39.14 3.91 11.39
C ASP A 704 -38.29 5.00 10.69
N TRP A 705 -36.97 4.82 10.67
CA TRP A 705 -36.01 5.78 10.13
C TRP A 705 -35.99 5.87 8.59
N ALA A 706 -36.12 4.74 7.88
CA ALA A 706 -36.05 4.70 6.42
C ALA A 706 -37.29 5.36 5.78
N CYS A 707 -38.43 5.21 6.45
CA CYS A 707 -39.71 5.81 6.07
C CYS A 707 -39.64 7.34 6.13
N ASN A 708 -39.10 7.86 7.24
CA ASN A 708 -38.98 9.29 7.50
C ASN A 708 -38.05 9.99 6.49
N GLN A 709 -36.96 9.33 6.08
CA GLN A 709 -36.04 9.86 5.05
C GLN A 709 -36.63 9.80 3.63
N TYR A 710 -37.41 8.77 3.32
CA TYR A 710 -38.11 8.64 2.03
C TYR A 710 -39.24 9.68 1.88
N CYS A 711 -39.96 9.96 2.96
CA CYS A 711 -41.08 10.91 3.01
C CYS A 711 -40.66 12.37 3.26
N GLY A 712 -39.50 12.62 3.87
CA GLY A 712 -39.07 13.94 4.34
C GLY A 712 -38.55 14.92 3.28
N THR A 713 -38.40 14.47 2.02
CA THR A 713 -37.95 15.33 0.92
C THR A 713 -39.13 15.96 0.18
N THR A 714 -39.53 17.15 0.62
CA THR A 714 -40.68 17.92 0.09
C THR A 714 -40.62 18.17 -1.43
N LEU A 715 -39.42 18.30 -2.00
CA LEU A 715 -39.20 18.48 -3.44
C LEU A 715 -39.53 17.25 -4.31
N LEU A 716 -39.57 16.05 -3.71
CA LEU A 716 -39.75 14.78 -4.42
C LEU A 716 -41.15 14.16 -4.23
N VAL A 717 -41.79 14.41 -3.09
CA VAL A 717 -43.13 13.86 -2.77
C VAL A 717 -44.25 14.75 -3.30
N GLY A 718 -44.04 16.08 -3.34
CA GLY A 718 -45.06 17.06 -3.73
C GLY A 718 -45.45 17.06 -5.22
N THR A 719 -44.67 16.40 -6.08
CA THR A 719 -44.86 16.41 -7.54
C THR A 719 -45.13 15.02 -8.15
N ASP A 720 -45.04 13.95 -7.36
CA ASP A 720 -45.19 12.56 -7.84
C ASP A 720 -46.30 11.80 -7.04
N PRO A 721 -47.48 11.58 -7.65
CA PRO A 721 -48.62 10.89 -7.03
C PRO A 721 -48.32 9.46 -6.57
N ALA A 722 -47.44 8.73 -7.27
CA ALA A 722 -47.11 7.34 -6.93
C ALA A 722 -46.21 7.27 -5.69
N ARG A 723 -45.32 8.25 -5.51
CA ARG A 723 -44.48 8.39 -4.31
C ARG A 723 -45.28 8.84 -3.09
N SER A 724 -46.24 9.75 -3.28
CA SER A 724 -47.18 10.15 -2.21
C SER A 724 -47.96 8.94 -1.67
N GLN A 725 -48.37 8.04 -2.56
CA GLN A 725 -49.04 6.79 -2.19
C GLN A 725 -48.13 5.80 -1.45
N GLN A 726 -46.85 5.68 -1.85
CA GLN A 726 -45.86 4.83 -1.17
C GLN A 726 -45.46 5.37 0.21
N CYS A 727 -45.34 6.68 0.35
CA CYS A 727 -45.13 7.33 1.64
C CYS A 727 -46.34 7.12 2.58
N GLY A 728 -47.57 7.22 2.06
CA GLY A 728 -48.79 6.88 2.78
C GLY A 728 -48.78 5.45 3.33
N THR A 729 -48.45 4.45 2.50
CA THR A 729 -48.36 3.04 2.92
C THR A 729 -47.30 2.81 4.01
N CYS A 730 -46.23 3.59 3.99
CA CYS A 730 -45.13 3.48 4.94
C CYS A 730 -45.47 4.09 6.32
N ILE A 731 -46.17 5.22 6.34
CA ILE A 731 -46.64 5.90 7.58
C ILE A 731 -47.72 5.09 8.29
N LEU A 732 -48.56 4.35 7.55
CA LEU A 732 -49.63 3.52 8.13
C LEU A 732 -49.12 2.31 8.94
N GLY A 733 -47.82 2.00 8.90
CA GLY A 733 -47.22 0.85 9.57
C GLY A 733 -46.58 1.11 10.95
N VAL A 734 -46.60 2.35 11.45
CA VAL A 734 -45.93 2.74 12.71
C VAL A 734 -46.90 3.34 13.72
N SER A 735 -46.85 2.87 14.96
CA SER A 735 -47.76 3.23 16.07
C SER A 735 -47.04 4.07 17.13
N ASN A 736 -46.67 5.31 16.82
CA ASN A 736 -45.89 6.16 17.74
C ASN A 736 -46.39 7.62 17.80
N PRO A 737 -46.55 8.24 19.00
CA PRO A 737 -47.03 9.61 19.26
C PRO A 737 -46.40 10.80 18.50
N TRP A 738 -45.39 10.59 17.65
CA TRP A 738 -44.92 11.60 16.68
C TRP A 738 -45.95 11.94 15.58
N ASP A 739 -46.99 11.11 15.42
CA ASP A 739 -48.11 11.32 14.48
C ASP A 739 -48.93 12.61 14.73
N CYS A 740 -48.95 13.13 15.96
CA CYS A 740 -49.58 14.42 16.25
C CYS A 740 -48.87 15.58 15.53
N SER A 741 -47.53 15.54 15.45
CA SER A 741 -46.73 16.56 14.76
C SER A 741 -46.97 16.51 13.25
N ASN A 742 -47.24 15.32 12.70
CA ASN A 742 -47.60 15.14 11.30
C ASN A 742 -49.05 15.58 10.98
N CYS A 743 -50.09 15.30 11.80
CA CYS A 743 -51.44 15.89 11.55
C CYS A 743 -51.35 17.43 11.55
N ILE A 744 -50.54 18.01 12.45
CA ILE A 744 -50.35 19.46 12.55
C ILE A 744 -49.58 20.03 11.34
N THR A 745 -48.57 19.32 10.84
CA THR A 745 -47.73 19.76 9.70
C THR A 745 -48.43 19.57 8.34
N VAL A 746 -49.33 18.58 8.22
CA VAL A 746 -50.10 18.36 6.99
C VAL A 746 -51.30 19.30 6.90
N THR A 747 -51.89 19.70 8.04
CA THR A 747 -53.02 20.66 8.08
C THR A 747 -52.56 22.12 7.96
N SER A 748 -51.27 22.42 8.13
CA SER A 748 -50.77 23.81 8.06
C SER A 748 -50.78 24.42 6.66
N GLY A 749 -50.99 23.62 5.61
CA GLY A 749 -51.17 24.09 4.23
C GLY A 749 -52.64 24.32 3.82
N LEU A 750 -53.60 24.10 4.71
CA LEU A 750 -55.04 24.24 4.43
C LEU A 750 -55.53 25.61 4.94
N SER A 751 -56.42 26.25 4.18
CA SER A 751 -56.84 27.65 4.38
C SER A 751 -57.57 27.93 5.72
N ASP A 752 -58.00 26.91 6.44
CA ASP A 752 -58.86 26.95 7.64
C ASP A 752 -58.31 26.07 8.80
N ALA A 753 -56.98 26.04 8.91
CA ALA A 753 -56.20 25.16 9.79
C ALA A 753 -56.59 25.13 11.29
N ALA A 754 -57.28 26.13 11.85
CA ALA A 754 -57.66 26.13 13.28
C ALA A 754 -58.83 25.19 13.60
N ALA A 755 -59.84 25.12 12.71
CA ALA A 755 -60.98 24.21 12.86
C ALA A 755 -60.56 22.76 12.56
N ALA A 756 -59.74 22.55 11.52
CA ALA A 756 -59.21 21.24 11.16
C ALA A 756 -58.33 20.63 12.28
N ARG A 757 -57.52 21.45 12.97
CA ARG A 757 -56.69 21.00 14.10
C ARG A 757 -57.52 20.66 15.34
N THR A 758 -58.52 21.48 15.69
CA THR A 758 -59.42 21.23 16.82
C THR A 758 -60.24 19.94 16.60
N SER A 759 -60.69 19.70 15.38
CA SER A 759 -61.44 18.49 15.02
C SER A 759 -60.56 17.22 14.90
N CYS A 760 -59.29 17.33 14.46
CA CYS A 760 -58.32 16.22 14.45
C CYS A 760 -58.05 15.73 15.89
N MET A 761 -57.91 16.67 16.83
CA MET A 761 -57.70 16.35 18.25
C MET A 761 -58.91 15.66 18.89
N THR A 762 -60.14 16.14 18.64
CA THR A 762 -61.36 15.52 19.19
C THR A 762 -61.59 14.09 18.67
N CYS A 763 -61.30 13.83 17.38
CA CYS A 763 -61.35 12.52 16.74
C CYS A 763 -60.38 11.52 17.39
N LEU A 764 -59.16 11.96 17.70
CA LEU A 764 -58.12 11.14 18.34
C LEU A 764 -58.40 10.84 19.82
N THR A 765 -59.07 11.75 20.53
CA THR A 765 -59.37 11.57 21.97
C THR A 765 -60.68 10.82 22.25
N ALA A 766 -61.65 10.85 21.32
CA ALA A 766 -62.99 10.29 21.55
C ALA A 766 -63.17 8.84 21.10
N THR A 767 -62.34 8.32 20.17
CA THR A 767 -62.42 6.92 19.73
C THR A 767 -61.05 6.27 19.64
N THR A 768 -60.96 5.01 20.05
CA THR A 768 -59.75 4.16 20.04
C THR A 768 -59.27 3.77 18.63
N ILE A 769 -59.72 4.46 17.57
CA ILE A 769 -59.61 3.99 16.19
C ILE A 769 -58.52 4.72 15.37
N GLY A 770 -57.84 5.72 15.95
CA GLY A 770 -56.55 6.23 15.43
C GLY A 770 -56.59 7.07 14.15
N GLY A 771 -55.46 7.71 13.83
CA GLY A 771 -55.31 8.77 12.82
C GLY A 771 -55.63 8.38 11.37
N TYR A 772 -55.66 7.08 11.05
CA TYR A 772 -56.03 6.57 9.73
C TYR A 772 -57.44 6.95 9.32
N ALA A 773 -58.41 6.81 10.24
CA ALA A 773 -59.81 7.07 9.93
C ALA A 773 -60.06 8.58 9.66
N CYS A 774 -59.35 9.43 10.40
CA CYS A 774 -59.41 10.88 10.23
C CYS A 774 -58.71 11.33 8.92
N GLY A 775 -57.64 10.64 8.50
CA GLY A 775 -56.99 10.83 7.21
C GLY A 775 -57.87 10.48 6.01
N GLU A 776 -58.63 9.40 6.08
CA GLU A 776 -59.58 9.02 5.02
C GLU A 776 -60.75 9.99 4.88
N CYS A 777 -61.38 10.40 6.00
CA CYS A 777 -62.44 11.39 5.92
C CYS A 777 -61.94 12.73 5.35
N ASN A 778 -60.70 13.14 5.62
CA ASN A 778 -60.12 14.39 5.13
C ASN A 778 -59.85 14.43 3.62
N LYS A 779 -59.90 13.28 2.94
CA LYS A 779 -59.81 13.19 1.48
C LYS A 779 -61.12 13.56 0.77
N LEU A 780 -62.23 13.70 1.49
CA LEU A 780 -63.51 14.08 0.88
C LEU A 780 -63.47 15.55 0.43
N ALA A 781 -64.01 15.81 -0.76
CA ALA A 781 -63.77 17.06 -1.48
C ALA A 781 -64.37 18.31 -0.82
N THR A 782 -65.40 18.18 0.02
CA THR A 782 -66.09 19.31 0.65
C THR A 782 -65.98 19.28 2.18
N ALA A 783 -65.84 20.44 2.80
CA ALA A 783 -65.71 20.55 4.26
C ALA A 783 -66.89 19.90 5.02
N SER A 784 -68.10 20.01 4.47
CA SER A 784 -69.32 19.41 5.03
C SER A 784 -69.32 17.88 4.98
N ALA A 785 -68.82 17.27 3.89
CA ALA A 785 -68.71 15.82 3.77
C ALA A 785 -67.62 15.25 4.69
N ARG A 786 -66.49 15.94 4.83
CA ARG A 786 -65.41 15.59 5.76
C ARG A 786 -65.91 15.57 7.20
N SER A 787 -66.62 16.63 7.59
CA SER A 787 -67.16 16.79 8.95
C SER A 787 -68.20 15.71 9.29
N ALA A 788 -69.10 15.37 8.36
CA ALA A 788 -70.10 14.32 8.56
C ALA A 788 -69.49 12.91 8.67
N CYS A 789 -68.48 12.60 7.86
CA CYS A 789 -67.73 11.34 7.94
C CYS A 789 -67.01 11.21 9.29
N GLN A 790 -66.36 12.28 9.76
CA GLN A 790 -65.63 12.27 11.03
C GLN A 790 -66.56 12.14 12.23
N ALA A 791 -67.74 12.78 12.21
CA ALA A 791 -68.76 12.63 13.24
C ALA A 791 -69.33 11.19 13.29
N CYS A 792 -69.52 10.56 12.12
CA CYS A 792 -69.93 9.16 12.02
C CYS A 792 -68.89 8.20 12.63
N VAL A 793 -67.60 8.40 12.32
CA VAL A 793 -66.49 7.61 12.89
C VAL A 793 -66.34 7.83 14.39
N ALA A 794 -66.51 9.08 14.84
CA ALA A 794 -66.48 9.44 16.26
C ALA A 794 -67.63 8.77 17.05
N GLY A 795 -68.75 8.45 16.40
CA GLY A 795 -69.83 7.63 16.96
C GLY A 795 -69.54 6.13 17.04
N GLY A 796 -68.32 5.69 16.73
CA GLY A 796 -67.87 4.30 16.83
C GLY A 796 -68.16 3.43 15.59
N LYS A 797 -68.58 4.03 14.48
CA LYS A 797 -68.81 3.34 13.20
C LYS A 797 -67.51 3.17 12.41
N GLY A 798 -67.43 2.11 11.60
CA GLY A 798 -66.23 1.82 10.80
C GLY A 798 -66.03 2.83 9.66
N VAL A 799 -64.79 3.19 9.34
CA VAL A 799 -64.48 4.26 8.38
C VAL A 799 -65.12 4.05 7.00
N TRP A 800 -65.21 2.80 6.55
CA TRP A 800 -65.83 2.44 5.28
C TRP A 800 -67.33 2.70 5.25
N GLU A 801 -68.02 2.62 6.40
CA GLU A 801 -69.44 2.96 6.49
C GLU A 801 -69.65 4.47 6.42
N CYS A 802 -68.67 5.25 6.89
CA CYS A 802 -68.75 6.69 7.05
C CYS A 802 -68.25 7.50 5.84
N THR A 803 -67.43 6.91 4.97
CA THR A 803 -66.87 7.58 3.77
C THR A 803 -67.72 7.39 2.51
N GLN A 804 -68.78 6.58 2.57
CA GLN A 804 -69.69 6.38 1.44
C GLN A 804 -70.54 7.63 1.18
N PRO A 805 -70.88 7.95 -0.09
CA PRO A 805 -71.69 9.12 -0.44
C PRO A 805 -73.06 9.19 0.26
N ASN A 806 -73.51 8.08 0.85
CA ASN A 806 -74.83 7.90 1.45
C ASN A 806 -74.80 7.58 2.96
N ALA A 807 -73.72 7.90 3.67
CA ALA A 807 -73.61 7.68 5.13
C ALA A 807 -74.71 8.36 5.97
N GLY A 808 -75.54 9.22 5.37
CA GLY A 808 -76.73 9.83 5.98
C GLY A 808 -78.07 9.09 5.84
N ARG A 809 -78.16 7.86 5.31
CA ARG A 809 -79.47 7.15 5.13
C ARG A 809 -79.63 5.79 5.82
N ARG A 810 -78.83 5.45 6.84
CA ARG A 810 -79.08 4.29 7.72
C ARG A 810 -79.41 4.65 9.17
N LEU A 811 -79.99 5.84 9.38
CA LEU A 811 -81.00 6.02 10.42
C LEU A 811 -82.34 5.98 9.69
N LEU A 812 -83.10 4.89 9.94
CA LEU A 812 -84.51 4.62 9.60
C LEU A 812 -84.68 3.20 9.02
N ARG A 813 -84.73 2.19 9.89
CA ARG A 813 -85.95 1.41 10.20
C ARG A 813 -85.59 0.11 10.94
N ALA A 814 -86.25 -0.04 12.09
CA ALA A 814 -86.34 -1.18 13.02
C ALA A 814 -85.04 -1.54 13.78
#